data_AF-A0A4V1WQ93-F1
#
_entry.id   AF-A0A4V1WQ93-F1
#
_cell.length_a   1.000
_cell.length_b   1.000
_cell.length_c   1.000
_cell.angle_alpha   90.00
_cell.angle_beta   90.00
_cell.angle_gamma   90.00
#
_symmetry.space_group_name_H-M   'P 1'
#
loop_
_entity.id
_entity.type
_entity.pdbx_description
1 polymer ?
#
loop_
_entity_poly.entity_id
_entity_poly.type
_entity_poly.pdbx_seq_one_letter_code
_entity_poly.pdbx_strand_id
1 'polypeptide(L)'
;MDDNLNTDVIGDDVNVDVEESVLHNDDLNTTLLESGPYRGIRFDTPTTRAAILAQAQGHNTYTYQGVDFVFENLPQYDKLSTHAEMSEEQESSLLEAEVDRLVDHIQRHDLKESLLDLGTQLGSTVTEAALEDIATVVDRIVTNLNLCVFDMAIMLVRELAPHRHSSQTTRSIVEWALKKARSSRYVLLRDYIGSDTIVPRSPKDPQIIEDQSKLYLTLLEYFTSLLGRFLMNTAEGDIWVRKCLSVLARMTAKLKQLGYDAKAHAEQSMRHAEVLVSDLECEQEVEKSAGGKLEALKCGETFVDLMDVISPTTVYHLEQVRIRTHLHSILSRLLDGFSQRKRVSHWRPYSFELNTIIRAARSPGEDEEKPLWLISEDRHNGIAISDTTTTLRNYPGCQLLLHNLLAIRRRSPDEFLAGLPAESQELPDPINVTLQWSFSCKSDPVAGFLDDANDVMSSSQQRLHHDIRRPDDYVSVLAPLLLSSSSIARETSRLVSTVQSSRGTQNGIKLYKQQNLEAMFTFKCDGGQVEQASHRDDVMPLSRFREIGWHSDPSQGEDDGNISVRTIGSTFRSKPSLSSTSSASDEETTRSTSQKECLGIQIQEAEVMYLRHQKSMKSWKISDKAVVVRCNGFIFVAVASFLSLITIGLAIFFKFGKKLVGVDRSNILILLWAVAVFGIGMSKSWYTKDWSWYDLMHRQLPCKSVRELSRKTMVDEQVIIMYLLRNDISKFHTTGEHNSVFRRTALVGHDGFAIDCPLKLSTLLACGFLVFMVQREDGTHLICIGGKKRNESVRCGSNTRVLACRAPKPSSQEKSKSSQENSKVELHFKEEAFSWERSYGLYTNASMLFG
;
A
#
# COMPACT_ATOMS: atom_id res chain seq x y z
N MET A 1 -80.22 30.09 5.92
CA MET A 1 -80.10 29.80 4.48
C MET A 1 -78.73 29.23 4.19
N ASP A 2 -78.35 28.03 4.61
CA ASP A 2 -78.92 27.04 5.53
C ASP A 2 -77.77 26.13 5.98
N ASP A 3 -77.80 25.81 7.28
CA ASP A 3 -77.49 24.54 7.96
C ASP A 3 -76.19 23.77 7.60
N ASN A 4 -75.30 23.45 8.55
CA ASN A 4 -75.60 22.66 9.74
C ASN A 4 -74.72 23.01 10.96
N LEU A 5 -75.44 23.09 12.09
CA LEU A 5 -75.02 22.95 13.49
C LEU A 5 -74.42 21.55 13.78
N ASN A 6 -73.62 21.28 14.82
CA ASN A 6 -73.94 21.48 16.24
C ASN A 6 -72.70 21.28 17.15
N THR A 7 -72.54 22.18 18.14
CA THR A 7 -72.31 21.97 19.61
C THR A 7 -71.21 21.02 20.11
N ASP A 8 -70.44 21.26 21.17
CA ASP A 8 -70.42 22.27 22.25
C ASP A 8 -69.16 22.05 23.12
N VAL A 9 -68.88 23.00 24.02
CA VAL A 9 -68.23 22.88 25.36
C VAL A 9 -66.75 23.30 25.55
N ILE A 10 -66.59 24.52 26.10
CA ILE A 10 -65.84 24.99 27.30
C ILE A 10 -64.39 24.49 27.53
N GLY A 11 -63.38 25.38 27.48
CA GLY A 11 -62.60 25.90 28.65
C GLY A 11 -61.35 25.03 28.89
N ASP A 12 -60.17 25.45 29.33
CA ASP A 12 -59.53 26.66 29.85
C ASP A 12 -58.01 26.49 29.63
N ASP A 13 -57.25 27.58 29.82
CA ASP A 13 -55.84 27.62 30.23
C ASP A 13 -54.78 26.83 29.43
N VAL A 14 -54.13 27.55 28.50
CA VAL A 14 -52.84 27.15 27.93
C VAL A 14 -51.74 27.47 28.94
N ASN A 15 -51.36 26.46 29.72
CA ASN A 15 -50.12 26.46 30.49
C ASN A 15 -49.10 25.56 29.78
N VAL A 16 -47.87 26.10 29.69
CA VAL A 16 -46.73 25.55 28.97
C VAL A 16 -46.20 24.33 29.70
N ASP A 17 -46.24 23.16 29.06
CA ASP A 17 -45.41 22.01 29.44
C ASP A 17 -44.58 21.56 28.24
N VAL A 18 -43.28 21.47 28.51
CA VAL A 18 -42.21 21.04 27.63
C VAL A 18 -42.37 19.53 27.41
N GLU A 19 -42.82 19.13 26.22
CA GLU A 19 -42.74 17.73 25.79
C GLU A 19 -41.29 17.40 25.43
N GLU A 20 -40.64 16.66 26.34
CA GLU A 20 -39.50 15.80 26.07
C GLU A 20 -39.88 14.83 24.94
N SER A 21 -39.44 15.13 23.71
CA SER A 21 -39.58 14.22 22.58
C SER A 21 -38.65 13.03 22.78
N VAL A 22 -39.16 11.98 23.42
CA VAL A 22 -38.54 10.64 23.44
C VAL A 22 -38.62 10.08 22.02
N LEU A 23 -37.61 10.40 21.21
CA LEU A 23 -37.35 9.73 19.94
C LEU A 23 -37.08 8.25 20.24
N HIS A 24 -37.97 7.39 19.76
CA HIS A 24 -37.83 5.93 19.85
C HIS A 24 -36.52 5.50 19.17
N ASN A 25 -35.69 4.77 19.93
CA ASN A 25 -34.44 4.12 19.47
C ASN A 25 -34.66 3.18 18.24
N ASP A 26 -35.90 2.82 17.95
CA ASP A 26 -36.27 1.90 16.87
C ASP A 26 -36.23 2.54 15.47
N ASP A 27 -36.47 3.84 15.34
CA ASP A 27 -36.36 4.57 14.06
C ASP A 27 -34.90 4.88 13.69
N LEU A 28 -34.02 5.01 14.70
CA LEU A 28 -32.57 5.15 14.49
C LEU A 28 -31.98 3.85 13.96
N ASN A 29 -32.36 2.70 14.54
CA ASN A 29 -31.89 1.39 14.09
C ASN A 29 -32.29 1.07 12.64
N THR A 30 -33.49 1.45 12.21
CA THR A 30 -33.94 1.25 10.82
C THR A 30 -33.19 2.13 9.84
N THR A 31 -32.90 3.37 10.19
CA THR A 31 -32.10 4.27 9.34
C THR A 31 -30.62 3.85 9.30
N LEU A 32 -30.07 3.38 10.43
CA LEU A 32 -28.74 2.77 10.57
C LEU A 32 -28.60 1.46 9.75
N LEU A 33 -29.68 0.67 9.64
CA LEU A 33 -29.78 -0.54 8.82
C LEU A 33 -29.77 -0.23 7.31
N GLU A 34 -30.34 0.90 6.88
CA GLU A 34 -30.39 1.29 5.46
C GLU A 34 -29.12 2.00 4.95
N SER A 35 -28.33 2.60 5.85
CA SER A 35 -27.05 3.28 5.53
C SER A 35 -25.80 2.51 5.97
N GLY A 36 -25.94 1.35 6.62
CA GLY A 36 -24.83 0.54 7.11
C GLY A 36 -23.91 0.00 6.01
N PRO A 37 -22.66 -0.37 6.34
CA PRO A 37 -21.63 -0.72 5.38
C PRO A 37 -21.82 -2.09 4.69
N TYR A 38 -22.94 -2.75 4.96
CA TYR A 38 -23.33 -4.04 4.39
C TYR A 38 -24.35 -3.89 3.27
N ARG A 39 -24.47 -2.69 2.68
CA ARG A 39 -25.50 -2.29 1.70
C ARG A 39 -25.60 -3.14 0.42
N GLY A 40 -24.82 -4.21 0.24
CA GLY A 40 -24.67 -4.90 -1.05
C GLY A 40 -25.16 -6.34 -1.14
N ILE A 41 -25.03 -7.15 -0.08
CA ILE A 41 -25.31 -8.58 -0.20
C ILE A 41 -26.50 -8.93 0.67
N ARG A 42 -27.71 -8.73 0.12
CA ARG A 42 -28.85 -9.56 0.54
C ARG A 42 -28.46 -10.98 0.15
N PHE A 43 -27.87 -11.72 1.09
CA PHE A 43 -27.86 -13.15 1.00
C PHE A 43 -29.34 -13.55 0.98
N ASP A 44 -29.88 -13.88 -0.19
CA ASP A 44 -31.10 -14.68 -0.24
C ASP A 44 -30.67 -16.05 0.33
N THR A 45 -30.86 -16.16 1.65
CA THR A 45 -30.15 -17.05 2.58
C THR A 45 -30.11 -18.52 2.15
N PRO A 46 -31.17 -19.12 1.58
CA PRO A 46 -31.12 -20.52 1.19
C PRO A 46 -30.32 -20.72 -0.11
N THR A 47 -30.52 -19.84 -1.09
CA THR A 47 -29.93 -19.97 -2.42
C THR A 47 -28.43 -19.71 -2.42
N THR A 48 -27.96 -18.72 -1.65
CA THR A 48 -26.52 -18.42 -1.57
C THR A 48 -25.77 -19.50 -0.79
N ARG A 49 -26.32 -19.98 0.33
CA ARG A 49 -25.74 -21.09 1.11
C ARG A 49 -25.60 -22.34 0.24
N ALA A 50 -26.69 -22.77 -0.40
CA ALA A 50 -26.70 -23.95 -1.26
C ALA A 50 -25.69 -23.82 -2.41
N ALA A 51 -25.55 -22.61 -2.99
CA ALA A 51 -24.61 -22.38 -4.07
C ALA A 51 -23.14 -22.34 -3.61
N ILE A 52 -22.85 -21.87 -2.38
CA ILE A 52 -21.51 -21.98 -1.77
C ILE A 52 -21.17 -23.45 -1.53
N LEU A 53 -22.10 -24.23 -0.97
CA LEU A 53 -21.90 -25.65 -0.71
C LEU A 53 -21.69 -26.43 -2.02
N ALA A 54 -22.52 -26.18 -3.02
CA ALA A 54 -22.37 -26.79 -4.35
C ALA A 54 -21.02 -26.44 -4.98
N GLN A 55 -20.55 -25.19 -4.84
CA GLN A 55 -19.22 -24.80 -5.31
C GLN A 55 -18.10 -25.51 -4.53
N ALA A 56 -18.26 -25.68 -3.21
CA ALA A 56 -17.32 -26.42 -2.38
C ALA A 56 -17.31 -27.92 -2.75
N GLN A 57 -18.43 -28.47 -3.21
CA GLN A 57 -18.56 -29.84 -3.72
C GLN A 57 -18.33 -29.95 -5.23
N GLY A 58 -17.91 -28.87 -5.90
CA GLY A 58 -17.79 -28.78 -7.36
C GLY A 58 -16.72 -29.68 -7.99
N HIS A 59 -16.04 -30.52 -7.22
CA HIS A 59 -15.20 -31.60 -7.74
C HIS A 59 -16.04 -32.77 -8.28
N ASN A 60 -17.26 -32.94 -7.75
CA ASN A 60 -18.22 -33.95 -8.24
C ASN A 60 -18.74 -33.58 -9.63
N THR A 61 -19.07 -32.31 -9.82
CA THR A 61 -19.55 -31.74 -11.08
C THR A 61 -18.97 -30.34 -11.26
N TYR A 62 -17.97 -30.21 -12.13
CA TYR A 62 -17.38 -28.93 -12.50
C TYR A 62 -17.87 -28.51 -13.88
N THR A 63 -18.66 -27.44 -13.92
CA THR A 63 -19.13 -26.84 -15.16
C THR A 63 -18.20 -25.69 -15.55
N TYR A 64 -17.53 -25.80 -16.70
CA TYR A 64 -16.66 -24.73 -17.17
C TYR A 64 -17.49 -23.61 -17.82
N GLN A 65 -17.50 -22.42 -17.23
CA GLN A 65 -18.34 -21.31 -17.70
C GLN A 65 -17.99 -20.88 -19.14
N GLY A 66 -18.99 -20.93 -20.02
CA GLY A 66 -18.86 -20.55 -21.43
C GLY A 66 -18.71 -21.73 -22.40
N VAL A 67 -18.67 -22.97 -21.90
CA VAL A 67 -18.72 -24.18 -22.73
C VAL A 67 -19.59 -25.24 -22.03
N ASP A 68 -20.43 -25.97 -22.76
CA ASP A 68 -21.35 -26.99 -22.21
C ASP A 68 -20.64 -28.28 -21.71
N PHE A 69 -19.37 -28.18 -21.30
CA PHE A 69 -18.63 -29.29 -20.73
C PHE A 69 -18.83 -29.37 -19.22
N VAL A 70 -19.32 -30.54 -18.79
CA VAL A 70 -19.41 -30.94 -17.38
C VAL A 70 -18.32 -31.98 -17.13
N PHE A 71 -17.44 -31.71 -16.18
CA PHE A 71 -16.43 -32.66 -15.72
C PHE A 71 -16.91 -33.29 -14.43
N GLU A 72 -16.86 -34.61 -14.38
CA GLU A 72 -17.26 -35.38 -13.21
C GLU A 72 -16.04 -36.03 -12.55
N ASN A 73 -16.12 -36.26 -11.24
CA ASN A 73 -15.12 -37.01 -10.47
C ASN A 73 -13.70 -36.41 -10.54
N LEU A 74 -13.60 -35.08 -10.46
CA LEU A 74 -12.31 -34.40 -10.40
C LEU A 74 -11.64 -34.55 -9.03
N PRO A 75 -10.31 -34.39 -8.94
CA PRO A 75 -9.60 -34.44 -7.67
C PRO A 75 -10.13 -33.40 -6.66
N GLN A 76 -10.43 -33.87 -5.46
CA GLN A 76 -10.94 -33.05 -4.36
C GLN A 76 -9.78 -32.39 -3.60
N TYR A 77 -9.68 -31.07 -3.70
CA TYR A 77 -8.73 -30.28 -2.92
C TYR A 77 -9.14 -30.16 -1.45
N ASP A 78 -8.16 -30.14 -0.54
CA ASP A 78 -8.37 -30.06 0.92
C ASP A 78 -9.18 -31.24 1.50
N LYS A 79 -9.10 -32.42 0.89
CA LYS A 79 -9.81 -33.63 1.33
C LYS A 79 -9.47 -33.98 2.79
N LEU A 80 -10.50 -34.11 3.63
CA LEU A 80 -10.36 -34.45 5.06
C LEU A 80 -10.08 -35.93 5.27
N SER A 81 -10.72 -36.79 4.45
CA SER A 81 -10.61 -38.25 4.53
C SER A 81 -9.19 -38.80 4.31
N THR A 82 -8.26 -37.99 3.81
CA THR A 82 -6.86 -38.43 3.61
C THR A 82 -6.15 -38.62 4.96
N HIS A 83 -6.64 -37.92 5.99
CA HIS A 83 -5.90 -37.68 7.22
C HIS A 83 -6.56 -38.36 8.41
N ALA A 84 -7.88 -38.45 8.44
CA ALA A 84 -8.64 -39.15 9.46
C ALA A 84 -9.42 -40.32 8.85
N GLU A 85 -9.71 -41.36 9.63
CA GLU A 85 -10.68 -42.43 9.32
C GLU A 85 -12.12 -41.85 9.33
N MET A 86 -12.33 -40.79 8.56
CA MET A 86 -13.55 -40.02 8.51
C MET A 86 -14.35 -40.44 7.28
N SER A 87 -15.63 -40.75 7.49
CA SER A 87 -16.58 -41.03 6.41
C SER A 87 -16.80 -39.79 5.55
N GLU A 88 -17.09 -39.95 4.26
CA GLU A 88 -17.43 -38.84 3.37
C GLU A 88 -18.66 -38.06 3.87
N GLU A 89 -19.60 -38.73 4.56
CA GLU A 89 -20.75 -38.09 5.21
C GLU A 89 -20.33 -37.14 6.34
N GLN A 90 -19.33 -37.54 7.13
CA GLN A 90 -18.79 -36.71 8.21
C GLN A 90 -18.02 -35.51 7.63
N GLU A 91 -17.25 -35.71 6.55
CA GLU A 91 -16.57 -34.63 5.84
C GLU A 91 -17.58 -33.61 5.27
N SER A 92 -18.68 -34.09 4.67
CA SER A 92 -19.75 -33.22 4.16
C SER A 92 -20.44 -32.46 5.29
N SER A 93 -20.74 -33.13 6.41
CA SER A 93 -21.37 -32.51 7.59
C SER A 93 -20.49 -31.40 8.20
N LEU A 94 -19.18 -31.64 8.33
CA LEU A 94 -18.23 -30.63 8.79
C LEU A 94 -18.13 -29.45 7.83
N LEU A 95 -18.13 -29.70 6.53
CA LEU A 95 -18.10 -28.64 5.52
C LEU A 95 -19.38 -27.80 5.54
N GLU A 96 -20.55 -28.44 5.68
CA GLU A 96 -21.84 -27.74 5.83
C GLU A 96 -21.85 -26.85 7.07
N ALA A 97 -21.46 -27.39 8.23
CA ALA A 97 -21.36 -26.63 9.46
C ALA A 97 -20.40 -25.44 9.32
N GLU A 98 -19.30 -25.58 8.57
CA GLU A 98 -18.34 -24.52 8.36
C GLU A 98 -18.84 -23.43 7.38
N VAL A 99 -19.58 -23.83 6.34
CA VAL A 99 -20.27 -22.87 5.46
C VAL A 99 -21.32 -22.10 6.24
N ASP A 100 -22.11 -22.79 7.08
CA ASP A 100 -23.11 -22.16 7.95
C ASP A 100 -22.48 -21.14 8.88
N ARG A 101 -21.42 -21.55 9.58
CA ARG A 101 -20.66 -20.69 10.48
C ARG A 101 -20.17 -19.42 9.77
N LEU A 102 -19.55 -19.56 8.59
CA LEU A 102 -19.05 -18.40 7.83
C LEU A 102 -20.17 -17.48 7.35
N VAL A 103 -21.25 -18.04 6.80
CA VAL A 103 -22.40 -17.27 6.31
C VAL A 103 -23.06 -16.51 7.45
N ASP A 104 -23.28 -17.19 8.58
CA ASP A 104 -23.84 -16.62 9.80
C ASP A 104 -22.97 -15.49 10.33
N HIS A 105 -21.67 -15.70 10.52
CA HIS A 105 -20.77 -14.62 10.94
C HIS A 105 -20.73 -13.44 9.96
N ILE A 106 -20.88 -13.65 8.65
CA ILE A 106 -20.92 -12.55 7.68
C ILE A 106 -22.23 -11.76 7.77
N GLN A 107 -23.35 -12.44 8.05
CA GLN A 107 -24.68 -11.84 8.15
C GLN A 107 -24.93 -11.12 9.47
N ARG A 108 -24.29 -11.56 10.56
CA ARG A 108 -24.46 -10.91 11.85
C ARG A 108 -23.85 -9.51 11.83
N HIS A 109 -24.72 -8.51 11.94
CA HIS A 109 -24.39 -7.08 11.95
C HIS A 109 -24.06 -6.54 13.35
N ASP A 110 -24.15 -7.36 14.41
CA ASP A 110 -23.89 -6.88 15.77
C ASP A 110 -22.40 -6.55 15.98
N LEU A 111 -22.17 -5.35 16.49
CA LEU A 111 -20.88 -4.83 16.95
C LEU A 111 -20.29 -5.70 18.06
N LYS A 112 -21.10 -6.21 19.00
CA LYS A 112 -20.62 -6.96 20.16
C LYS A 112 -20.07 -8.33 19.77
N GLU A 113 -20.66 -8.96 18.76
CA GLU A 113 -20.27 -10.29 18.26
C GLU A 113 -19.11 -10.24 17.23
N SER A 114 -18.62 -9.05 16.87
CA SER A 114 -17.41 -8.92 16.05
C SER A 114 -16.12 -9.02 16.85
N LEU A 115 -16.21 -8.95 18.18
CA LEU A 115 -15.07 -9.08 19.08
C LEU A 115 -14.74 -10.54 19.33
N LEU A 116 -13.44 -10.83 19.38
CA LEU A 116 -12.97 -12.09 19.90
C LEU A 116 -13.31 -12.17 21.40
N ASP A 117 -13.79 -13.32 21.84
CA ASP A 117 -13.93 -13.64 23.27
C ASP A 117 -13.13 -14.90 23.58
N LEU A 118 -11.92 -14.74 24.11
CA LEU A 118 -11.12 -15.87 24.60
C LEU A 118 -11.56 -16.29 26.01
N GLY A 119 -12.55 -15.61 26.61
CA GLY A 119 -13.00 -15.83 27.97
C GLY A 119 -11.84 -15.64 28.97
N THR A 120 -11.72 -16.56 29.92
CA THR A 120 -10.63 -16.56 30.91
C THR A 120 -9.37 -17.31 30.46
N GLN A 121 -9.29 -17.76 29.20
CA GLN A 121 -8.21 -18.66 28.73
C GLN A 121 -6.80 -18.06 28.80
N LEU A 122 -6.67 -16.75 28.61
CA LEU A 122 -5.39 -16.04 28.61
C LEU A 122 -5.26 -15.02 29.77
N GLY A 123 -6.17 -15.10 30.75
CA GLY A 123 -6.28 -14.10 31.82
C GLY A 123 -6.95 -12.79 31.38
N SER A 124 -7.10 -11.87 32.34
CA SER A 124 -7.79 -10.59 32.16
C SER A 124 -6.92 -9.46 31.62
N THR A 125 -5.59 -9.64 31.58
CA THR A 125 -4.62 -8.61 31.19
C THR A 125 -3.67 -9.09 30.10
N VAL A 126 -3.20 -8.18 29.23
CA VAL A 126 -2.15 -8.47 28.25
C VAL A 126 -0.81 -8.65 28.97
N THR A 127 -0.35 -9.89 29.03
CA THR A 127 0.94 -10.28 29.60
C THR A 127 1.85 -10.86 28.52
N GLU A 128 3.16 -10.95 28.80
CA GLU A 128 4.11 -11.57 27.88
C GLU A 128 3.76 -13.04 27.58
N ALA A 129 3.35 -13.77 28.60
CA ALA A 129 2.90 -15.17 28.48
C ALA A 129 1.67 -15.29 27.59
N ALA A 130 0.65 -14.43 27.77
CA ALA A 130 -0.54 -14.46 26.92
C ALA A 130 -0.22 -14.20 25.44
N LEU A 131 0.70 -13.27 25.16
CA LEU A 131 1.17 -13.03 23.79
C LEU A 131 2.02 -14.18 23.24
N GLU A 132 2.75 -14.91 24.10
CA GLU A 132 3.49 -16.12 23.74
C GLU A 132 2.57 -17.26 23.34
N ASP A 133 1.50 -17.48 24.10
CA ASP A 133 0.50 -18.49 23.81
C ASP A 133 -0.22 -18.21 22.50
N ILE A 134 -0.66 -16.96 22.28
CA ILE A 134 -1.25 -16.54 21.00
C ILE A 134 -0.25 -16.79 19.85
N ALA A 135 1.01 -16.37 20.01
CA ALA A 135 2.01 -16.53 18.97
C ALA A 135 2.32 -18.02 18.68
N THR A 136 2.37 -18.86 19.70
CA THR A 136 2.62 -20.30 19.59
C THR A 136 1.47 -21.00 18.88
N VAL A 137 0.24 -20.69 19.25
CA VAL A 137 -0.97 -21.22 18.60
C VAL A 137 -1.06 -20.72 17.16
N VAL A 138 -0.81 -19.44 16.90
CA VAL A 138 -0.77 -18.91 15.53
C VAL A 138 0.33 -19.58 14.70
N ASP A 139 1.50 -19.82 15.29
CA ASP A 139 2.56 -20.56 14.63
C ASP A 139 2.09 -21.97 14.25
N ARG A 140 1.36 -22.65 15.12
CA ARG A 140 0.74 -23.95 14.79
C ARG A 140 -0.25 -23.83 13.64
N ILE A 141 -1.10 -22.80 13.60
CA ILE A 141 -2.03 -22.54 12.49
C ILE A 141 -1.24 -22.33 11.18
N VAL A 142 -0.16 -21.55 11.21
CA VAL A 142 0.71 -21.31 10.05
C VAL A 142 1.37 -22.60 9.56
N THR A 143 1.84 -23.48 10.46
CA THR A 143 2.38 -24.80 10.05
C THR A 143 1.30 -25.64 9.38
N ASN A 144 0.11 -25.73 9.97
CA ASN A 144 -1.01 -26.49 9.40
C ASN A 144 -1.43 -25.93 8.04
N LEU A 145 -1.37 -24.61 7.88
CA LEU A 145 -1.64 -23.94 6.61
C LEU A 145 -0.59 -24.30 5.54
N ASN A 146 0.69 -24.47 5.92
CA ASN A 146 1.73 -25.00 5.03
C ASN A 146 1.51 -26.48 4.69
N LEU A 147 0.92 -27.28 5.59
CA LEU A 147 0.51 -28.65 5.28
C LEU A 147 -0.57 -28.68 4.20
N CYS A 148 -1.59 -27.82 4.29
CA CYS A 148 -2.60 -27.69 3.23
C CYS A 148 -1.97 -27.34 1.86
N VAL A 149 -1.00 -26.43 1.83
CA VAL A 149 -0.27 -26.08 0.60
C VAL A 149 0.58 -27.23 0.09
N PHE A 150 1.23 -27.97 1.00
CA PHE A 150 2.01 -29.15 0.65
C PHE A 150 1.12 -30.19 -0.03
N ASP A 151 -0.02 -30.54 0.55
CA ASP A 151 -0.95 -31.52 -0.03
C ASP A 151 -1.51 -31.08 -1.38
N MET A 152 -1.89 -29.80 -1.50
CA MET A 152 -2.30 -29.21 -2.77
C MET A 152 -1.20 -29.32 -3.83
N ALA A 153 0.05 -29.04 -3.46
CA ALA A 153 1.19 -29.11 -4.37
C ALA A 153 1.48 -30.54 -4.83
N ILE A 154 1.45 -31.50 -3.91
CA ILE A 154 1.66 -32.93 -4.23
C ILE A 154 0.54 -33.47 -5.11
N MET A 155 -0.70 -33.08 -4.85
CA MET A 155 -1.84 -33.41 -5.70
C MET A 155 -1.65 -32.88 -7.13
N LEU A 156 -1.25 -31.62 -7.30
CA LEU A 156 -0.98 -31.07 -8.63
C LEU A 156 0.13 -31.82 -9.36
N VAL A 157 1.20 -32.15 -8.64
CA VAL A 157 2.30 -32.92 -9.20
C VAL A 157 1.79 -34.28 -9.68
N ARG A 158 0.99 -34.99 -8.87
CA ARG A 158 0.40 -36.28 -9.23
C ARG A 158 -0.45 -36.21 -10.50
N GLU A 159 -1.34 -35.23 -10.58
CA GLU A 159 -2.34 -35.15 -11.66
C GLU A 159 -1.75 -34.55 -12.96
N LEU A 160 -0.84 -33.57 -12.85
CA LEU A 160 -0.35 -32.81 -14.00
C LEU A 160 1.05 -33.22 -14.46
N ALA A 161 1.87 -33.89 -13.65
CA ALA A 161 3.20 -34.33 -14.09
C ALA A 161 3.17 -35.25 -15.32
N PRO A 162 2.23 -36.21 -15.46
CA PRO A 162 2.13 -37.03 -16.68
C PRO A 162 1.90 -36.19 -17.94
N HIS A 163 1.30 -35.01 -17.78
CA HIS A 163 0.93 -34.10 -18.86
C HIS A 163 1.88 -32.91 -18.99
N ARG A 164 3.02 -32.87 -18.29
CA ARG A 164 3.92 -31.70 -18.25
C ARG A 164 4.47 -31.28 -19.63
N HIS A 165 4.56 -32.21 -20.56
CA HIS A 165 5.03 -31.94 -21.93
C HIS A 165 3.91 -31.47 -22.88
N SER A 166 2.65 -31.50 -22.45
CA SER A 166 1.50 -31.11 -23.27
C SER A 166 1.43 -29.61 -23.55
N SER A 167 1.85 -28.77 -22.59
CA SER A 167 1.87 -27.31 -22.75
C SER A 167 2.88 -26.65 -21.81
N GLN A 168 3.38 -25.47 -22.21
CA GLN A 168 4.26 -24.64 -21.36
C GLN A 168 3.56 -24.23 -20.05
N THR A 169 2.25 -24.02 -20.08
CA THR A 169 1.46 -23.69 -18.89
C THR A 169 1.45 -24.85 -17.91
N THR A 170 1.16 -26.08 -18.35
CA THR A 170 1.16 -27.27 -17.51
C THR A 170 2.54 -27.50 -16.89
N ARG A 171 3.61 -27.40 -17.69
CA ARG A 171 5.00 -27.45 -17.21
C ARG A 171 5.25 -26.43 -16.09
N SER A 172 4.86 -25.18 -16.32
CA SER A 172 5.06 -24.09 -15.36
C SER A 172 4.28 -24.29 -14.05
N ILE A 173 3.08 -24.87 -14.10
CA ILE A 173 2.28 -25.22 -12.92
C ILE A 173 2.97 -26.33 -12.11
N VAL A 174 3.45 -27.39 -12.77
CA VAL A 174 4.15 -28.50 -12.11
C VAL A 174 5.43 -28.00 -11.44
N GLU A 175 6.22 -27.17 -12.12
CA GLU A 175 7.43 -26.58 -11.56
C GLU A 175 7.14 -25.67 -10.36
N TRP A 176 6.08 -24.85 -10.44
CA TRP A 176 5.60 -24.05 -9.32
C TRP A 176 5.18 -24.93 -8.14
N ALA A 177 4.44 -26.02 -8.41
CA ALA A 177 3.98 -26.96 -7.39
C ALA A 177 5.16 -27.66 -6.70
N LEU A 178 6.15 -28.14 -7.45
CA LEU A 178 7.39 -28.71 -6.88
C LEU A 178 8.13 -27.70 -5.99
N LYS A 179 8.27 -26.44 -6.44
CA LYS A 179 8.87 -25.38 -5.63
C LYS A 179 8.11 -25.15 -4.32
N LYS A 180 6.77 -25.16 -4.38
CA LYS A 180 5.90 -24.99 -3.19
C LYS A 180 5.93 -26.20 -2.26
N ALA A 181 5.98 -27.42 -2.81
CA ALA A 181 6.15 -28.64 -2.03
C ALA A 181 7.47 -28.59 -1.25
N ARG A 182 8.58 -28.21 -1.89
CA ARG A 182 9.89 -28.04 -1.22
C ARG A 182 9.86 -27.02 -0.08
N SER A 183 9.33 -25.82 -0.34
CA SER A 183 9.28 -24.78 0.70
C SER A 183 8.41 -25.19 1.89
N SER A 184 7.29 -25.87 1.63
CA SER A 184 6.37 -26.31 2.68
C SER A 184 6.94 -27.51 3.45
N ARG A 185 7.60 -28.46 2.75
CA ARG A 185 8.32 -29.58 3.36
C ARG A 185 9.34 -29.10 4.39
N TYR A 186 10.12 -28.07 4.05
CA TYR A 186 11.09 -27.49 5.00
C TYR A 186 10.43 -27.01 6.30
N VAL A 187 9.28 -26.33 6.20
CA VAL A 187 8.52 -25.87 7.38
C VAL A 187 8.00 -27.05 8.20
N LEU A 188 7.46 -28.07 7.55
CA LEU A 188 6.92 -29.26 8.22
C LEU A 188 8.00 -30.11 8.91
N LEU A 189 9.17 -30.27 8.27
CA LEU A 189 10.33 -30.93 8.88
C LEU A 189 10.81 -30.14 10.10
N ARG A 190 10.88 -28.81 10.00
CA ARG A 190 11.32 -27.96 11.11
C ARG A 190 10.36 -27.99 12.29
N ASP A 191 9.05 -27.97 12.03
CA ASP A 191 8.07 -27.73 13.08
C ASP A 191 7.47 -29.03 13.68
N TYR A 192 7.29 -30.09 12.89
CA TYR A 192 6.58 -31.32 13.34
C TYR A 192 7.41 -32.59 13.37
N ILE A 193 8.20 -32.87 12.33
CA ILE A 193 8.79 -34.20 12.15
C ILE A 193 10.24 -34.26 12.62
N GLY A 194 11.01 -33.21 12.36
CA GLY A 194 12.45 -33.21 12.51
C GLY A 194 13.17 -33.89 11.34
N SER A 195 14.48 -33.91 11.41
CA SER A 195 15.39 -34.72 10.59
C SER A 195 16.66 -34.98 11.39
N ASP A 196 17.58 -35.78 10.86
CA ASP A 196 18.91 -36.00 11.48
C ASP A 196 19.67 -34.69 11.75
N THR A 197 19.31 -33.61 11.05
CA THR A 197 19.91 -32.27 11.18
C THR A 197 18.99 -31.23 11.83
N ILE A 198 17.70 -31.54 12.05
CA ILE A 198 16.71 -30.57 12.51
C ILE A 198 15.91 -31.15 13.68
N VAL A 199 16.04 -30.55 14.86
CA VAL A 199 15.24 -30.90 16.03
C VAL A 199 13.86 -30.22 15.92
N PRO A 200 12.75 -30.96 16.00
CA PRO A 200 11.41 -30.38 15.88
C PRO A 200 11.04 -29.53 17.11
N ARG A 201 10.20 -28.51 16.92
CA ARG A 201 9.78 -27.54 17.97
C ARG A 201 8.60 -28.00 18.84
N SER A 202 8.07 -29.21 18.66
CA SER A 202 6.80 -29.64 19.27
C SER A 202 6.76 -29.48 20.82
N PRO A 203 5.63 -29.01 21.40
CA PRO A 203 5.46 -28.93 22.85
C PRO A 203 5.46 -30.34 23.49
N LYS A 204 5.90 -30.40 24.75
CA LYS A 204 6.15 -31.66 25.49
C LYS A 204 5.08 -32.04 26.51
N ASP A 205 4.14 -31.15 26.85
CA ASP A 205 3.21 -31.33 27.98
C ASP A 205 1.74 -31.54 27.52
N PRO A 206 1.05 -32.60 27.94
CA PRO A 206 -0.34 -32.89 27.54
C PRO A 206 -1.41 -31.93 28.05
N GLN A 207 -1.27 -31.28 29.22
CA GLN A 207 -2.29 -30.32 29.70
C GLN A 207 -2.27 -29.03 28.89
N ILE A 208 -1.07 -28.58 28.53
CA ILE A 208 -0.85 -27.45 27.64
C ILE A 208 -1.51 -27.69 26.27
N ILE A 209 -1.61 -28.94 25.81
CA ILE A 209 -2.19 -29.30 24.51
C ILE A 209 -3.71 -29.08 24.49
N GLU A 210 -4.44 -29.35 25.57
CA GLU A 210 -5.91 -29.22 25.59
C GLU A 210 -6.34 -27.74 25.55
N ASP A 211 -5.77 -26.92 26.45
CA ASP A 211 -6.05 -25.48 26.48
C ASP A 211 -5.60 -24.78 25.18
N GLN A 212 -4.43 -25.14 24.64
CA GLN A 212 -3.99 -24.62 23.34
C GLN A 212 -4.86 -25.09 22.18
N SER A 213 -5.55 -26.23 22.28
CA SER A 213 -6.46 -26.71 21.23
C SER A 213 -7.75 -25.90 21.20
N LYS A 214 -8.30 -25.52 22.35
CA LYS A 214 -9.45 -24.61 22.41
C LYS A 214 -9.08 -23.22 21.89
N LEU A 215 -7.93 -22.69 22.31
CA LEU A 215 -7.40 -21.42 21.80
C LEU A 215 -7.14 -21.48 20.29
N TYR A 216 -6.61 -22.61 19.78
CA TYR A 216 -6.40 -22.85 18.35
C TYR A 216 -7.69 -22.74 17.54
N LEU A 217 -8.75 -23.43 17.96
CA LEU A 217 -10.03 -23.41 17.26
C LEU A 217 -10.65 -22.01 17.31
N THR A 218 -10.63 -21.36 18.48
CA THR A 218 -11.20 -20.02 18.67
C THR A 218 -10.50 -18.97 17.80
N LEU A 219 -9.15 -18.96 17.77
CA LEU A 219 -8.38 -18.05 16.92
C LEU A 219 -8.58 -18.35 15.44
N LEU A 220 -8.59 -19.63 15.04
CA LEU A 220 -8.81 -20.03 13.65
C LEU A 220 -10.18 -19.57 13.15
N GLU A 221 -11.24 -19.80 13.93
CA GLU A 221 -12.59 -19.38 13.60
C GLU A 221 -12.69 -17.86 13.50
N TYR A 222 -12.06 -17.13 14.43
CA TYR A 222 -12.03 -15.67 14.38
C TYR A 222 -11.33 -15.14 13.12
N PHE A 223 -10.09 -15.59 12.83
CA PHE A 223 -9.33 -15.11 11.67
C PHE A 223 -10.02 -15.44 10.35
N THR A 224 -10.65 -16.61 10.23
CA THR A 224 -11.35 -17.02 9.01
C THR A 224 -12.68 -16.28 8.83
N SER A 225 -13.42 -16.02 9.92
CA SER A 225 -14.63 -15.17 9.88
C SER A 225 -14.28 -13.73 9.50
N LEU A 226 -13.22 -13.18 10.10
CA LEU A 226 -12.75 -11.83 9.81
C LEU A 226 -12.30 -11.72 8.35
N LEU A 227 -11.57 -12.72 7.84
CA LEU A 227 -11.19 -12.78 6.43
C LEU A 227 -12.41 -12.91 5.51
N GLY A 228 -13.41 -13.71 5.89
CA GLY A 228 -14.68 -13.81 5.18
C GLY A 228 -15.37 -12.44 5.05
N ARG A 229 -15.56 -11.74 6.17
CA ARG A 229 -16.12 -10.37 6.20
C ARG A 229 -15.31 -9.39 5.34
N PHE A 230 -13.99 -9.44 5.44
CA PHE A 230 -13.09 -8.61 4.64
C PHE A 230 -13.27 -8.84 3.13
N LEU A 231 -13.32 -10.10 2.70
CA LEU A 231 -13.49 -10.45 1.29
C LEU A 231 -14.87 -10.05 0.76
N MET A 232 -15.93 -10.22 1.55
CA MET A 232 -17.29 -9.85 1.15
C MET A 232 -17.49 -8.33 1.03
N ASN A 233 -16.70 -7.56 1.77
CA ASN A 233 -16.68 -6.10 1.69
C ASN A 233 -15.70 -5.57 0.63
N THR A 234 -14.92 -6.44 -0.02
CA THR A 234 -13.95 -6.03 -1.05
C THR A 234 -14.59 -5.90 -2.44
N ALA A 235 -15.46 -6.84 -2.81
CA ALA A 235 -16.08 -6.90 -4.12
C ALA A 235 -17.49 -7.50 -4.03
N GLU A 236 -18.35 -7.09 -4.94
CA GLU A 236 -19.71 -7.59 -5.13
C GLU A 236 -19.74 -8.65 -6.24
N GLY A 237 -20.62 -9.64 -6.12
CA GLY A 237 -20.93 -10.62 -7.16
C GLY A 237 -21.00 -12.05 -6.66
N ASP A 238 -22.04 -12.79 -7.04
CA ASP A 238 -22.28 -14.17 -6.57
C ASP A 238 -21.12 -15.12 -6.84
N ILE A 239 -20.41 -14.91 -7.96
CA ILE A 239 -19.27 -15.75 -8.32
C ILE A 239 -18.09 -15.47 -7.38
N TRP A 240 -17.87 -14.21 -7.01
CA TRP A 240 -16.86 -13.82 -6.02
C TRP A 240 -17.15 -14.45 -4.67
N VAL A 241 -18.39 -14.26 -4.16
CA VAL A 241 -18.86 -14.80 -2.88
C VAL A 241 -18.67 -16.32 -2.84
N ARG A 242 -19.22 -17.04 -3.83
CA ARG A 242 -19.16 -18.50 -3.89
C ARG A 242 -17.73 -19.02 -3.94
N LYS A 243 -16.89 -18.48 -4.82
CA LYS A 243 -15.51 -18.96 -4.99
C LYS A 243 -14.65 -18.69 -3.75
N CYS A 244 -14.75 -17.50 -3.16
CA CYS A 244 -13.97 -17.16 -1.97
C CYS A 244 -14.43 -17.95 -0.74
N LEU A 245 -15.73 -17.99 -0.44
CA LEU A 245 -16.24 -18.64 0.76
C LEU A 245 -16.15 -20.17 0.69
N SER A 246 -16.38 -20.79 -0.47
CA SER A 246 -16.24 -22.26 -0.62
C SER A 246 -14.80 -22.74 -0.36
N VAL A 247 -13.82 -22.04 -0.92
CA VAL A 247 -12.40 -22.36 -0.69
C VAL A 247 -12.00 -22.06 0.74
N LEU A 248 -12.44 -20.94 1.31
CA LEU A 248 -12.16 -20.59 2.71
C LEU A 248 -12.79 -21.60 3.68
N ALA A 249 -14.03 -22.05 3.45
CA ALA A 249 -14.71 -23.07 4.24
C ALA A 249 -13.95 -24.40 4.23
N ARG A 250 -13.58 -24.90 3.03
CA ARG A 250 -12.78 -26.13 2.90
C ARG A 250 -11.43 -26.04 3.61
N MET A 251 -10.72 -24.94 3.41
CA MET A 251 -9.43 -24.72 4.05
C MET A 251 -9.58 -24.68 5.57
N THR A 252 -10.64 -24.05 6.09
CA THR A 252 -10.91 -23.95 7.53
C THR A 252 -11.31 -25.29 8.13
N ALA A 253 -12.19 -26.04 7.48
CA ALA A 253 -12.57 -27.40 7.91
C ALA A 253 -11.33 -28.32 8.00
N LYS A 254 -10.43 -28.24 7.00
CA LYS A 254 -9.16 -28.97 7.04
C LYS A 254 -8.26 -28.51 8.18
N LEU A 255 -8.10 -27.21 8.38
CA LEU A 255 -7.29 -26.68 9.48
C LEU A 255 -7.83 -27.10 10.86
N LYS A 256 -9.16 -27.13 11.05
CA LYS A 256 -9.80 -27.64 12.28
C LYS A 256 -9.42 -29.11 12.51
N GLN A 257 -9.49 -29.94 11.47
CA GLN A 257 -9.09 -31.34 11.58
C GLN A 257 -7.60 -31.50 11.90
N LEU A 258 -6.75 -30.73 11.23
CA LEU A 258 -5.31 -30.69 11.51
C LEU A 258 -5.00 -30.16 12.93
N GLY A 259 -5.93 -29.45 13.57
CA GLY A 259 -5.81 -28.99 14.95
C GLY A 259 -5.75 -30.13 15.97
N TYR A 260 -6.27 -31.32 15.65
CA TYR A 260 -6.25 -32.47 16.56
C TYR A 260 -4.92 -33.24 16.50
N ASP A 261 -4.45 -33.63 15.31
CA ASP A 261 -3.18 -34.38 15.15
C ASP A 261 -2.38 -33.97 13.90
N ALA A 262 -1.88 -32.73 13.91
CA ALA A 262 -1.09 -32.18 12.81
C ALA A 262 0.16 -33.00 12.46
N LYS A 263 0.79 -33.65 13.47
CA LYS A 263 2.05 -34.35 13.29
C LYS A 263 1.85 -35.65 12.50
N ALA A 264 0.88 -36.48 12.90
CA ALA A 264 0.60 -37.71 12.17
C ALA A 264 0.20 -37.43 10.71
N HIS A 265 -0.59 -36.37 10.50
CA HIS A 265 -0.98 -35.96 9.16
C HIS A 265 0.19 -35.46 8.32
N ALA A 266 1.12 -34.70 8.91
CA ALA A 266 2.34 -34.29 8.22
C ALA A 266 3.21 -35.48 7.82
N GLU A 267 3.35 -36.48 8.71
CA GLU A 267 4.13 -37.70 8.43
C GLU A 267 3.52 -38.50 7.27
N GLN A 268 2.21 -38.71 7.32
CA GLN A 268 1.48 -39.42 6.26
C GLN A 268 1.61 -38.71 4.90
N SER A 269 1.45 -37.38 4.91
CA SER A 269 1.56 -36.56 3.70
C SER A 269 2.96 -36.61 3.10
N MET A 270 4.00 -36.58 3.94
CA MET A 270 5.38 -36.74 3.48
C MET A 270 5.64 -38.13 2.89
N ARG A 271 5.17 -39.21 3.53
CA ARG A 271 5.32 -40.58 2.99
C ARG A 271 4.70 -40.72 1.61
N HIS A 272 3.52 -40.13 1.40
CA HIS A 272 2.87 -40.11 0.09
C HIS A 272 3.62 -39.26 -0.94
N ALA A 273 4.32 -38.22 -0.50
CA ALA A 273 5.06 -37.31 -1.37
C ALA A 273 6.45 -37.82 -1.78
N GLU A 274 7.14 -38.56 -0.90
CA GLU A 274 8.52 -39.01 -1.13
C GLU A 274 8.67 -39.83 -2.40
N VAL A 275 7.73 -40.74 -2.67
CA VAL A 275 7.71 -41.53 -3.90
C VAL A 275 7.57 -40.62 -5.14
N LEU A 276 6.65 -39.66 -5.10
CA LEU A 276 6.32 -38.81 -6.25
C LEU A 276 7.40 -37.76 -6.54
N VAL A 277 7.96 -37.14 -5.50
CA VAL A 277 8.93 -36.05 -5.64
C VAL A 277 10.30 -36.59 -6.03
N SER A 278 10.73 -37.72 -5.45
CA SER A 278 12.04 -38.31 -5.76
C SER A 278 12.15 -38.67 -7.25
N ASP A 279 11.12 -39.29 -7.81
CA ASP A 279 11.11 -39.71 -9.22
C ASP A 279 11.24 -38.51 -10.18
N LEU A 280 10.53 -37.42 -9.89
CA LEU A 280 10.54 -36.22 -10.73
C LEU A 280 11.78 -35.33 -10.55
N GLU A 281 12.40 -35.36 -9.37
CA GLU A 281 13.64 -34.64 -9.11
C GLU A 281 14.81 -35.25 -9.88
N CYS A 282 14.90 -36.58 -9.91
CA CYS A 282 15.87 -37.28 -10.76
C CYS A 282 15.71 -36.90 -12.24
N GLU A 283 14.48 -36.81 -12.74
CA GLU A 283 14.22 -36.41 -14.14
C GLU A 283 14.61 -34.94 -14.42
N GLN A 284 14.36 -34.01 -13.49
CA GLN A 284 14.70 -32.59 -13.66
C GLN A 284 16.21 -32.32 -13.64
N GLU A 285 17.00 -33.05 -12.85
CA GLU A 285 18.46 -32.88 -12.83
C GLU A 285 19.09 -33.33 -14.16
N VAL A 286 18.52 -34.34 -14.80
CA VAL A 286 18.90 -34.78 -16.15
C VAL A 286 18.56 -33.70 -17.19
N GLU A 287 17.36 -33.09 -17.13
CA GLU A 287 16.96 -32.02 -18.05
C GLU A 287 17.79 -30.73 -17.90
N LYS A 288 18.11 -30.32 -16.67
CA LYS A 288 18.94 -29.12 -16.42
C LYS A 288 20.37 -29.29 -16.94
N SER A 289 20.89 -30.52 -16.89
CA SER A 289 22.18 -30.87 -17.46
C SER A 289 22.19 -30.79 -19.00
N ALA A 290 21.02 -30.79 -19.64
CA ALA A 290 20.84 -30.64 -21.09
C ALA A 290 20.66 -29.18 -21.57
N GLY A 291 20.91 -28.18 -20.72
CA GLY A 291 21.12 -26.79 -21.15
C GLY A 291 19.88 -25.88 -21.26
N GLY A 292 18.72 -26.29 -20.77
CA GLY A 292 17.51 -25.46 -20.76
C GLY A 292 17.54 -24.38 -19.69
N LYS A 293 17.81 -23.12 -20.05
CA LYS A 293 17.64 -21.96 -19.16
C LYS A 293 16.18 -21.51 -19.20
N LEU A 294 15.45 -21.71 -18.11
CA LEU A 294 14.00 -21.50 -18.05
C LEU A 294 13.65 -20.28 -17.18
N GLU A 295 12.89 -19.34 -17.75
CA GLU A 295 12.34 -18.20 -17.01
C GLU A 295 11.10 -18.63 -16.23
N ALA A 296 11.13 -18.42 -14.91
CA ALA A 296 10.00 -18.71 -14.04
C ALA A 296 8.81 -17.80 -14.38
N LEU A 297 7.64 -18.40 -14.62
CA LEU A 297 6.39 -17.67 -14.85
C LEU A 297 6.16 -16.68 -13.70
N LYS A 298 6.25 -15.38 -13.98
CA LYS A 298 5.80 -14.35 -13.05
C LYS A 298 4.28 -14.47 -13.00
N CYS A 299 3.75 -14.75 -11.80
CA CYS A 299 2.32 -14.98 -11.55
C CYS A 299 1.48 -13.70 -11.74
N GLY A 300 1.39 -13.18 -12.96
CA GLY A 300 0.71 -11.91 -13.27
C GLY A 300 0.58 -11.54 -14.76
N GLU A 301 1.08 -12.34 -15.70
CA GLU A 301 0.87 -12.06 -17.14
C GLU A 301 -0.43 -12.67 -17.67
N THR A 302 -1.04 -11.97 -18.63
CA THR A 302 -2.44 -12.05 -19.04
C THR A 302 -2.83 -13.41 -19.64
N PHE A 303 -3.77 -14.06 -18.96
CA PHE A 303 -4.32 -15.41 -19.17
C PHE A 303 -5.11 -15.63 -20.47
N VAL A 304 -5.44 -14.56 -21.21
CA VAL A 304 -6.50 -14.59 -22.22
C VAL A 304 -6.06 -15.28 -23.53
N ASP A 305 -4.77 -15.25 -23.88
CA ASP A 305 -4.28 -15.73 -25.18
C ASP A 305 -3.77 -17.18 -25.18
N LEU A 306 -3.62 -17.84 -24.02
CA LEU A 306 -3.10 -19.22 -23.94
C LEU A 306 -4.20 -20.30 -23.82
N MET A 307 -5.47 -19.92 -23.68
CA MET A 307 -6.55 -20.84 -23.29
C MET A 307 -7.07 -21.73 -24.42
N ASP A 308 -6.83 -21.40 -25.68
CA ASP A 308 -7.30 -22.22 -26.82
C ASP A 308 -6.47 -23.51 -27.02
N VAL A 309 -5.42 -23.72 -26.20
CA VAL A 309 -4.49 -24.87 -26.28
C VAL A 309 -4.49 -25.71 -24.98
N ILE A 310 -5.20 -25.29 -23.93
CA ILE A 310 -5.09 -25.90 -22.59
C ILE A 310 -6.22 -26.91 -22.36
N SER A 311 -5.89 -28.10 -21.81
CA SER A 311 -6.92 -29.09 -21.46
C SER A 311 -7.87 -28.54 -20.38
N PRO A 312 -9.18 -28.77 -20.47
CA PRO A 312 -10.13 -28.27 -19.48
C PRO A 312 -9.82 -28.72 -18.04
N THR A 313 -9.27 -29.92 -17.84
CA THR A 313 -8.78 -30.41 -16.55
C THR A 313 -7.67 -29.52 -15.99
N THR A 314 -6.75 -29.05 -16.84
CA THR A 314 -5.70 -28.09 -16.44
C THR A 314 -6.30 -26.76 -16.01
N VAL A 315 -7.41 -26.33 -16.64
CA VAL A 315 -8.13 -25.11 -16.26
C VAL A 315 -8.74 -25.24 -14.86
N TYR A 316 -9.37 -26.38 -14.56
CA TYR A 316 -9.88 -26.68 -13.20
C TYR A 316 -8.76 -26.56 -12.16
N HIS A 317 -7.64 -27.27 -12.37
CA HIS A 317 -6.51 -27.22 -11.44
C HIS A 317 -5.95 -25.82 -11.28
N LEU A 318 -5.79 -25.08 -12.37
CA LEU A 318 -5.26 -23.72 -12.34
C LEU A 318 -6.16 -22.77 -11.55
N GLU A 319 -7.48 -22.86 -11.73
CA GLU A 319 -8.44 -22.04 -11.00
C GLU A 319 -8.42 -22.36 -9.50
N GLN A 320 -8.52 -23.64 -9.14
CA GLN A 320 -8.53 -24.11 -7.76
C GLN A 320 -7.24 -23.70 -7.02
N VAL A 321 -6.09 -23.75 -7.69
CA VAL A 321 -4.79 -23.41 -7.12
C VAL A 321 -4.59 -21.91 -6.95
N ARG A 322 -4.98 -21.09 -7.93
CA ARG A 322 -4.76 -19.65 -7.85
C ARG A 322 -5.56 -19.04 -6.70
N ILE A 323 -6.84 -19.38 -6.58
CA ILE A 323 -7.70 -18.87 -5.51
C ILE A 323 -7.16 -19.30 -4.15
N ARG A 324 -6.84 -20.59 -3.97
CA ARG A 324 -6.22 -21.11 -2.73
C ARG A 324 -4.90 -20.43 -2.41
N THR A 325 -4.04 -20.24 -3.40
CA THR A 325 -2.72 -19.62 -3.21
C THR A 325 -2.86 -18.19 -2.71
N HIS A 326 -3.80 -17.41 -3.27
CA HIS A 326 -4.04 -16.05 -2.82
C HIS A 326 -4.69 -16.01 -1.44
N LEU A 327 -5.71 -16.82 -1.16
CA LEU A 327 -6.34 -16.91 0.17
C LEU A 327 -5.34 -17.37 1.25
N HIS A 328 -4.56 -18.41 0.97
CA HIS A 328 -3.42 -18.83 1.78
C HIS A 328 -2.47 -17.67 2.04
N SER A 329 -2.10 -16.92 1.00
CA SER A 329 -1.13 -15.84 1.12
C SER A 329 -1.69 -14.62 1.88
N ILE A 330 -3.00 -14.39 1.86
CA ILE A 330 -3.67 -13.37 2.67
C ILE A 330 -3.70 -13.84 4.14
N LEU A 331 -4.21 -15.05 4.40
CA LEU A 331 -4.30 -15.62 5.74
C LEU A 331 -2.93 -15.78 6.40
N SER A 332 -1.93 -16.29 5.67
CA SER A 332 -0.56 -16.41 6.18
C SER A 332 0.06 -15.05 6.51
N ARG A 333 -0.25 -13.98 5.75
CA ARG A 333 0.24 -12.63 6.08
C ARG A 333 -0.46 -12.03 7.29
N LEU A 334 -1.75 -12.30 7.45
CA LEU A 334 -2.50 -11.94 8.65
C LEU A 334 -1.91 -12.62 9.88
N LEU A 335 -1.69 -13.93 9.81
CA LEU A 335 -1.11 -14.74 10.89
C LEU A 335 0.37 -14.40 11.17
N ASP A 336 1.15 -14.06 10.15
CA ASP A 336 2.54 -13.61 10.28
C ASP A 336 2.67 -12.39 11.22
N GLY A 337 1.65 -11.54 11.32
CA GLY A 337 1.65 -10.40 12.26
C GLY A 337 1.62 -10.82 13.73
N PHE A 338 1.12 -12.01 14.05
CA PHE A 338 1.10 -12.57 15.40
C PHE A 338 2.26 -13.55 15.64
N SER A 339 2.77 -14.20 14.59
CA SER A 339 3.86 -15.18 14.61
C SER A 339 5.19 -14.65 15.17
N GLN A 340 5.98 -15.55 15.78
CA GLN A 340 7.36 -15.30 16.21
C GLN A 340 8.43 -15.91 15.29
N ARG A 341 8.05 -16.55 14.19
CA ARG A 341 8.96 -17.32 13.32
C ARG A 341 10.13 -16.52 12.76
N LYS A 342 9.89 -15.23 12.46
CA LYS A 342 10.87 -14.33 11.84
C LYS A 342 11.45 -13.41 12.92
N ARG A 343 12.28 -13.98 13.79
CA ARG A 343 13.01 -13.20 14.80
C ARG A 343 14.05 -12.32 14.09
N VAL A 344 13.90 -11.01 14.22
CA VAL A 344 15.02 -10.08 14.03
C VAL A 344 15.78 -10.06 15.36
N SER A 345 17.07 -10.39 15.32
CA SER A 345 17.93 -10.80 16.45
C SER A 345 18.09 -9.83 17.62
N HIS A 346 17.46 -8.65 17.61
CA HIS A 346 17.79 -7.54 18.50
C HIS A 346 16.62 -6.93 19.28
N TRP A 347 15.39 -7.45 19.15
CA TRP A 347 14.21 -6.92 19.85
C TRP A 347 13.63 -7.92 20.85
N ARG A 348 13.06 -7.42 21.96
CA ARG A 348 12.14 -8.23 22.76
C ARG A 348 11.02 -8.71 21.83
N PRO A 349 10.64 -10.00 21.87
CA PRO A 349 9.76 -10.63 20.88
C PRO A 349 8.41 -9.93 20.68
N TYR A 350 7.95 -9.15 21.66
CA TYR A 350 6.66 -8.49 21.68
C TYR A 350 6.72 -6.97 21.57
N SER A 351 7.91 -6.37 21.43
CA SER A 351 7.99 -4.93 21.26
C SER A 351 8.12 -4.54 19.79
N PHE A 352 7.09 -3.89 19.26
CA PHE A 352 7.04 -3.45 17.87
C PHE A 352 6.08 -2.27 17.69
N GLU A 353 6.27 -1.56 16.59
CA GLU A 353 5.42 -0.46 16.15
C GLU A 353 4.92 -0.77 14.73
N LEU A 354 3.60 -0.73 14.54
CA LEU A 354 2.97 -0.84 13.23
C LEU A 354 2.40 0.50 12.84
N ASN A 355 2.76 0.97 11.66
CA ASN A 355 2.27 2.23 11.13
C ASN A 355 1.53 1.96 9.83
N THR A 356 0.27 2.41 9.73
CA THR A 356 -0.52 2.36 8.50
C THR A 356 -1.03 3.77 8.21
N ILE A 357 -0.55 4.38 7.13
CA ILE A 357 -0.88 5.74 6.72
C ILE A 357 -1.53 5.66 5.34
N ILE A 358 -2.83 5.96 5.28
CA ILE A 358 -3.62 6.08 4.06
C ILE A 358 -3.86 7.57 3.82
N ARG A 359 -3.39 8.11 2.69
CA ARG A 359 -3.60 9.52 2.36
C ARG A 359 -3.83 9.72 0.87
N ALA A 360 -4.80 10.56 0.53
CA ALA A 360 -4.94 11.08 -0.82
C ALA A 360 -3.80 12.06 -1.09
N ALA A 361 -2.94 11.80 -2.08
CA ALA A 361 -2.06 12.83 -2.59
C ALA A 361 -2.89 13.95 -3.17
N ARG A 362 -2.47 15.19 -2.89
CA ARG A 362 -3.04 16.39 -3.52
C ARG A 362 -2.88 16.26 -5.03
N SER A 363 -3.98 15.94 -5.72
CA SER A 363 -4.09 16.12 -7.16
C SER A 363 -4.70 17.50 -7.42
N PRO A 364 -4.04 18.35 -8.21
CA PRO A 364 -4.56 19.66 -8.57
C PRO A 364 -5.40 19.58 -9.85
N GLY A 365 -6.72 19.63 -9.66
CA GLY A 365 -7.75 19.66 -10.69
C GLY A 365 -9.02 18.99 -10.15
N GLU A 366 -10.18 19.63 -10.30
CA GLU A 366 -11.47 19.07 -9.86
C GLU A 366 -11.81 17.74 -10.56
N ASP A 367 -11.18 17.46 -11.71
CA ASP A 367 -11.49 16.30 -12.57
C ASP A 367 -10.45 15.16 -12.56
N GLU A 368 -9.31 15.28 -11.86
CA GLU A 368 -8.28 14.21 -11.82
C GLU A 368 -8.29 13.47 -10.47
N GLU A 369 -8.65 12.17 -10.47
CA GLU A 369 -8.64 11.29 -9.30
C GLU A 369 -7.35 11.45 -8.47
N LYS A 370 -7.50 11.77 -7.18
CA LYS A 370 -6.39 11.97 -6.25
C LYS A 370 -5.68 10.64 -5.99
N PRO A 371 -4.37 10.51 -6.27
CA PRO A 371 -3.71 9.24 -6.06
C PRO A 371 -3.59 8.94 -4.57
N LEU A 372 -4.15 7.83 -4.10
CA LEU A 372 -4.05 7.42 -2.70
C LEU A 372 -2.74 6.67 -2.47
N TRP A 373 -2.06 7.04 -1.37
CA TRP A 373 -0.83 6.41 -0.90
C TRP A 373 -1.18 5.64 0.36
N LEU A 374 -0.87 4.36 0.37
CA LEU A 374 -0.80 3.58 1.59
C LEU A 374 0.65 3.27 1.90
N ILE A 375 1.13 3.78 3.04
CA ILE A 375 2.42 3.43 3.63
C ILE A 375 2.13 2.52 4.81
N SER A 376 2.63 1.30 4.76
CA SER A 376 2.54 0.37 5.89
C SER A 376 3.92 -0.09 6.33
N GLU A 377 4.22 0.06 7.61
CA GLU A 377 5.34 -0.59 8.30
C GLU A 377 4.81 -1.83 9.03
N ASP A 378 5.34 -3.00 8.68
CA ASP A 378 4.98 -4.27 9.30
C ASP A 378 5.82 -4.58 10.55
N ARG A 379 5.42 -5.60 11.32
CA ARG A 379 6.08 -6.02 12.58
C ARG A 379 7.54 -6.43 12.38
N HIS A 380 7.93 -6.71 11.13
CA HIS A 380 9.27 -7.09 10.76
C HIS A 380 10.02 -5.96 10.05
N ASN A 381 9.62 -4.69 10.24
CA ASN A 381 10.24 -3.51 9.63
C ASN A 381 10.20 -3.53 8.09
N GLY A 382 9.25 -4.26 7.51
CA GLY A 382 8.95 -4.23 6.09
C GLY A 382 8.15 -2.98 5.76
N ILE A 383 8.56 -2.26 4.72
CA ILE A 383 7.91 -1.03 4.28
C ILE A 383 7.26 -1.32 2.93
N ALA A 384 5.97 -1.03 2.82
CA ALA A 384 5.27 -1.21 1.59
C ALA A 384 4.43 0.01 1.24
N ILE A 385 4.57 0.43 -0.02
CA ILE A 385 3.88 1.56 -0.62
C ILE A 385 3.01 1.03 -1.75
N SER A 386 1.72 1.37 -1.73
CA SER A 386 0.75 0.93 -2.74
C SER A 386 0.12 2.09 -3.49
N ASP A 387 -0.25 1.81 -4.74
CA ASP A 387 -0.99 2.71 -5.62
C ASP A 387 -2.44 2.89 -5.18
N THR A 388 -3.14 3.82 -5.84
CA THR A 388 -4.54 4.15 -5.57
C THR A 388 -5.45 2.92 -5.65
N THR A 389 -5.29 2.11 -6.70
CA THR A 389 -6.18 0.95 -6.97
C THR A 389 -6.03 -0.17 -5.94
N THR A 390 -4.85 -0.28 -5.35
CA THR A 390 -4.53 -1.23 -4.29
C THR A 390 -4.90 -0.65 -2.94
N THR A 391 -4.67 0.65 -2.72
CA THR A 391 -5.01 1.36 -1.47
C THR A 391 -6.50 1.30 -1.18
N LEU A 392 -7.34 1.52 -2.19
CA LEU A 392 -8.79 1.39 -2.09
C LEU A 392 -9.19 0.03 -1.49
N ARG A 393 -8.53 -1.07 -1.89
CA ARG A 393 -8.83 -2.44 -1.40
C ARG A 393 -8.52 -2.67 0.09
N ASN A 394 -7.91 -1.72 0.80
CA ASN A 394 -7.72 -1.79 2.27
C ASN A 394 -8.90 -1.21 3.05
N TYR A 395 -9.78 -0.44 2.39
CA TYR A 395 -10.93 0.17 3.04
C TYR A 395 -11.76 -0.83 3.87
N PRO A 396 -12.03 -2.07 3.39
CA PRO A 396 -12.75 -3.06 4.19
C PRO A 396 -12.04 -3.42 5.51
N GLY A 397 -10.71 -3.49 5.50
CA GLY A 397 -9.91 -3.73 6.70
C GLY A 397 -10.02 -2.57 7.70
N CYS A 398 -9.93 -1.32 7.21
CA CYS A 398 -10.05 -0.12 8.04
C CYS A 398 -11.45 0.00 8.65
N GLN A 399 -12.47 -0.40 7.90
CA GLN A 399 -13.84 -0.40 8.36
C GLN A 399 -14.07 -1.46 9.45
N LEU A 400 -13.53 -2.68 9.28
CA LEU A 400 -13.56 -3.72 10.31
C LEU A 400 -12.81 -3.28 11.57
N LEU A 401 -11.69 -2.57 11.41
CA LEU A 401 -10.94 -1.99 12.52
C LEU A 401 -11.80 -0.97 13.29
N LEU A 402 -12.41 -0.02 12.58
CA LEU A 402 -13.28 0.99 13.20
C LEU A 402 -14.45 0.34 13.94
N HIS A 403 -15.07 -0.67 13.33
CA HIS A 403 -16.15 -1.45 13.95
C HIS A 403 -15.72 -2.09 15.27
N ASN A 404 -14.57 -2.77 15.28
CA ASN A 404 -14.04 -3.40 16.48
C ASN A 404 -13.66 -2.37 17.55
N LEU A 405 -13.10 -1.21 17.17
CA LEU A 405 -12.78 -0.14 18.12
C LEU A 405 -14.04 0.46 18.77
N LEU A 406 -15.11 0.62 18.01
CA LEU A 406 -16.39 1.09 18.55
C LEU A 406 -17.02 0.05 19.47
N ALA A 407 -16.96 -1.23 19.10
CA ALA A 407 -17.43 -2.32 19.94
C ALA A 407 -16.67 -2.40 21.27
N ILE A 408 -15.33 -2.27 21.24
CA ILE A 408 -14.50 -2.22 22.45
C ILE A 408 -14.87 -1.01 23.31
N ARG A 409 -15.05 0.17 22.70
CA ARG A 409 -15.43 1.39 23.43
C ARG A 409 -16.81 1.30 24.08
N ARG A 410 -17.77 0.60 23.46
CA ARG A 410 -19.12 0.37 24.01
C ARG A 410 -19.14 -0.64 25.15
N ARG A 411 -18.12 -1.49 25.27
CA ARG A 411 -17.98 -2.43 26.39
C ARG A 411 -17.68 -1.62 27.65
N SER A 412 -18.65 -1.54 28.57
CA SER A 412 -18.55 -0.69 29.77
C SER A 412 -17.32 -1.06 30.61
N PRO A 413 -16.56 -0.08 31.15
CA PRO A 413 -15.45 -0.36 32.05
C PRO A 413 -15.87 -1.10 33.34
N ASP A 414 -17.16 -1.09 33.69
CA ASP A 414 -17.70 -1.79 34.86
C ASP A 414 -17.78 -3.32 34.69
N GLU A 415 -17.93 -3.85 33.46
CA GLU A 415 -17.79 -5.30 33.19
C GLU A 415 -16.37 -5.79 33.50
N PHE A 416 -15.37 -4.91 33.37
CA PHE A 416 -13.96 -5.23 33.63
C PHE A 416 -13.65 -5.30 35.13
N LEU A 417 -14.26 -4.44 35.96
CA LEU A 417 -14.08 -4.44 37.41
C LEU A 417 -14.86 -5.56 38.11
N ALA A 418 -15.99 -5.98 37.56
CA ALA A 418 -16.85 -7.02 38.15
C ALA A 418 -16.23 -8.44 38.11
N GLY A 419 -15.21 -8.68 37.27
CA GLY A 419 -14.58 -10.00 37.10
C GLY A 419 -13.22 -10.18 37.80
N LEU A 420 -12.67 -9.15 38.45
CA LEU A 420 -11.37 -9.24 39.10
C LEU A 420 -11.51 -9.83 40.51
N PRO A 421 -10.88 -10.98 40.82
CA PRO A 421 -10.81 -11.47 42.19
C PRO A 421 -10.03 -10.47 43.05
N ALA A 422 -10.61 -10.08 44.19
CA ALA A 422 -10.08 -9.05 45.09
C ALA A 422 -8.78 -9.43 45.83
N GLU A 423 -8.20 -10.60 45.56
CA GLU A 423 -6.96 -11.06 46.20
C GLU A 423 -5.74 -10.77 45.33
N SER A 424 -5.00 -9.77 45.81
CA SER A 424 -3.63 -9.41 45.47
C SER A 424 -2.68 -10.61 45.50
N GLN A 425 -2.46 -11.23 44.35
CA GLN A 425 -1.20 -11.90 44.03
C GLN A 425 -0.40 -11.00 43.09
N GLU A 426 0.92 -11.02 43.19
CA GLU A 426 1.86 -10.25 42.36
C GLU A 426 1.57 -10.45 40.87
N LEU A 427 0.73 -9.58 40.29
CA LEU A 427 0.38 -9.68 38.88
C LEU A 427 1.65 -9.37 38.06
N PRO A 428 2.00 -10.23 37.09
CA PRO A 428 3.11 -9.95 36.19
C PRO A 428 2.93 -8.60 35.50
N ASP A 429 4.04 -7.89 35.30
CA ASP A 429 4.03 -6.55 34.73
C ASP A 429 3.26 -6.53 33.38
N PRO A 430 2.15 -5.78 33.28
CA PRO A 430 1.35 -5.75 32.06
C PRO A 430 2.14 -5.08 30.93
N ILE A 431 2.03 -5.63 29.72
CA ILE A 431 2.60 -5.02 28.53
C ILE A 431 1.73 -3.85 28.13
N ASN A 432 2.35 -2.69 27.89
CA ASN A 432 1.61 -1.52 27.45
C ASN A 432 1.34 -1.60 25.95
N VAL A 433 0.09 -1.87 25.58
CA VAL A 433 -0.36 -1.86 24.19
C VAL A 433 -1.19 -0.61 23.94
N THR A 434 -0.73 0.23 23.03
CA THR A 434 -1.35 1.51 22.72
C THR A 434 -1.71 1.57 21.24
N LEU A 435 -2.93 1.99 20.94
CA LEU A 435 -3.35 2.34 19.60
C LEU A 435 -3.58 3.85 19.54
N GLN A 436 -2.86 4.51 18.64
CA GLN A 436 -3.12 5.87 18.23
C GLN A 436 -3.74 5.86 16.84
N TRP A 437 -4.85 6.56 16.66
CA TRP A 437 -5.47 6.64 15.35
C TRP A 437 -6.07 8.01 15.06
N SER A 438 -6.17 8.32 13.77
CA SER A 438 -6.90 9.47 13.25
C SER A 438 -7.52 9.12 11.91
N PHE A 439 -8.77 9.50 11.70
CA PHE A 439 -9.56 9.15 10.52
C PHE A 439 -10.29 10.39 10.00
N SER A 440 -10.35 10.56 8.69
CA SER A 440 -11.08 11.63 8.01
C SER A 440 -11.67 11.11 6.70
N CYS A 441 -12.95 11.38 6.46
CA CYS A 441 -13.68 11.01 5.26
C CYS A 441 -14.44 12.24 4.74
N LYS A 442 -14.33 12.54 3.43
CA LYS A 442 -14.77 13.84 2.88
C LYS A 442 -16.21 13.94 2.38
N SER A 443 -17.04 12.88 2.38
CA SER A 443 -18.43 12.98 1.88
C SER A 443 -19.21 11.65 1.99
N ASP A 444 -20.03 11.43 3.04
CA ASP A 444 -21.33 10.66 3.05
C ASP A 444 -21.85 10.29 4.49
N PRO A 445 -23.09 9.76 4.67
CA PRO A 445 -23.90 9.81 5.90
C PRO A 445 -23.43 8.90 7.05
N VAL A 446 -22.21 8.37 6.99
CA VAL A 446 -21.52 7.90 8.20
C VAL A 446 -21.36 9.08 9.17
N ALA A 447 -21.47 10.33 8.72
CA ALA A 447 -21.68 11.50 9.58
C ALA A 447 -22.82 11.29 10.60
N GLY A 448 -23.94 10.64 10.24
CA GLY A 448 -25.02 10.31 11.18
C GLY A 448 -24.70 9.16 12.14
N PHE A 449 -23.95 8.15 11.69
CA PHE A 449 -23.39 7.09 12.55
C PHE A 449 -22.30 7.62 13.49
N LEU A 450 -21.60 8.65 13.02
CA LEU A 450 -20.67 9.44 13.77
C LEU A 450 -21.39 10.57 14.50
N ASP A 451 -22.69 10.85 14.39
CA ASP A 451 -23.28 12.02 15.05
C ASP A 451 -23.39 11.82 16.56
N ASP A 452 -23.66 10.59 17.01
CA ASP A 452 -23.47 10.16 18.41
C ASP A 452 -21.99 10.20 18.85
N ALA A 453 -21.05 10.21 17.89
CA ALA A 453 -19.64 10.49 18.14
C ALA A 453 -19.25 11.96 17.85
N ASN A 454 -20.06 12.76 17.14
CA ASN A 454 -19.74 14.09 16.59
C ASN A 454 -20.13 15.18 17.58
N ASP A 455 -20.99 14.88 18.55
CA ASP A 455 -21.04 15.67 19.79
C ASP A 455 -19.67 15.68 20.51
N VAL A 456 -18.76 14.74 20.16
CA VAL A 456 -17.36 14.74 20.60
C VAL A 456 -16.35 15.00 19.46
N MET A 457 -16.69 14.70 18.19
CA MET A 457 -15.78 14.84 17.03
C MET A 457 -15.91 16.15 16.24
N SER A 458 -16.90 17.01 16.51
CA SER A 458 -17.10 18.26 15.75
C SER A 458 -16.08 19.38 16.05
N SER A 459 -15.20 19.21 17.04
CA SER A 459 -14.09 20.13 17.29
C SER A 459 -12.73 19.44 17.18
N SER A 460 -12.05 19.64 16.05
CA SER A 460 -10.63 19.36 15.79
C SER A 460 -10.19 17.89 15.75
N GLN A 461 -9.16 17.62 14.95
CA GLN A 461 -8.56 16.29 14.72
C GLN A 461 -7.95 15.67 16.00
N GLN A 462 -8.78 15.22 16.95
CA GLN A 462 -8.28 14.66 18.21
C GLN A 462 -7.63 13.28 17.96
N ARG A 463 -6.38 13.16 18.43
CA ARG A 463 -5.68 11.88 18.54
C ARG A 463 -6.38 11.06 19.61
N LEU A 464 -7.07 10.00 19.22
CA LEU A 464 -7.62 9.06 20.18
C LEU A 464 -6.52 8.07 20.54
N HIS A 465 -6.13 8.11 21.81
CA HIS A 465 -5.24 7.14 22.44
C HIS A 465 -6.11 6.07 23.09
N HIS A 466 -5.92 4.82 22.69
CA HIS A 466 -6.65 3.70 23.29
C HIS A 466 -5.67 2.69 23.85
N ASP A 467 -5.78 2.44 25.16
CA ASP A 467 -4.96 1.46 25.87
C ASP A 467 -5.66 0.10 25.80
N ILE A 468 -5.00 -0.87 25.18
CA ILE A 468 -5.52 -2.22 25.00
C ILE A 468 -5.06 -3.06 26.19
N ARG A 469 -6.02 -3.46 27.02
CA ARG A 469 -5.74 -4.17 28.28
C ARG A 469 -6.02 -5.67 28.21
N ARG A 470 -6.91 -6.14 27.34
CA ARG A 470 -7.27 -7.57 27.21
C ARG A 470 -6.57 -8.21 26.02
N PRO A 471 -6.15 -9.49 26.11
CA PRO A 471 -5.65 -10.26 24.96
C PRO A 471 -6.67 -10.35 23.81
N ASP A 472 -7.96 -10.42 24.14
CA ASP A 472 -9.07 -10.40 23.20
C ASP A 472 -9.09 -9.14 22.33
N ASP A 473 -8.97 -7.98 22.99
CA ASP A 473 -8.96 -6.67 22.36
C ASP A 473 -7.70 -6.50 21.52
N TYR A 474 -6.56 -7.04 21.98
CA TYR A 474 -5.30 -7.07 21.22
C TYR A 474 -5.48 -7.76 19.88
N VAL A 475 -6.04 -8.98 19.84
CA VAL A 475 -6.28 -9.69 18.58
C VAL A 475 -7.37 -9.00 17.76
N SER A 476 -8.42 -8.50 18.42
CA SER A 476 -9.54 -7.82 17.78
C SER A 476 -9.16 -6.51 17.08
N VAL A 477 -8.14 -5.80 17.58
CA VAL A 477 -7.61 -4.59 16.95
C VAL A 477 -6.51 -4.91 15.95
N LEU A 478 -5.57 -5.78 16.31
CA LEU A 478 -4.41 -6.06 15.47
C LEU A 478 -4.79 -6.78 14.17
N ALA A 479 -5.75 -7.71 14.19
CA ALA A 479 -6.10 -8.48 13.00
C ALA A 479 -6.71 -7.62 11.87
N PRO A 480 -7.73 -6.75 12.11
CA PRO A 480 -8.21 -5.81 11.10
C PRO A 480 -7.18 -4.79 10.64
N LEU A 481 -6.29 -4.35 11.56
CA LEU A 481 -5.18 -3.46 11.20
C LEU A 481 -4.22 -4.13 10.21
N LEU A 482 -3.89 -5.41 10.42
CA LEU A 482 -3.06 -6.18 9.49
C LEU A 482 -3.76 -6.40 8.14
N LEU A 483 -5.08 -6.63 8.13
CA LEU A 483 -5.90 -6.68 6.90
C LEU A 483 -5.90 -5.36 6.12
N SER A 484 -5.65 -4.24 6.80
CA SER A 484 -5.49 -2.92 6.19
C SER A 484 -4.09 -2.68 5.62
N SER A 485 -3.19 -3.67 5.69
CA SER A 485 -1.84 -3.55 5.17
C SER A 485 -1.79 -3.63 3.65
N SER A 486 -0.89 -2.85 3.06
CA SER A 486 -0.65 -2.80 1.61
C SER A 486 -0.31 -4.17 1.01
N SER A 487 0.36 -5.02 1.80
CA SER A 487 0.74 -6.36 1.40
C SER A 487 -0.49 -7.27 1.16
N ILE A 488 -1.52 -7.13 2.00
CA ILE A 488 -2.78 -7.86 1.89
C ILE A 488 -3.65 -7.26 0.79
N ALA A 489 -3.73 -5.93 0.68
CA ALA A 489 -4.45 -5.31 -0.44
C ALA A 489 -3.92 -5.71 -1.81
N ARG A 490 -2.60 -5.82 -1.98
CA ARG A 490 -2.02 -6.26 -3.25
C ARG A 490 -2.41 -7.69 -3.61
N GLU A 491 -2.59 -8.54 -2.62
CA GLU A 491 -2.88 -9.97 -2.83
C GLU A 491 -4.36 -10.21 -3.01
N THR A 492 -5.16 -9.46 -2.27
CA THR A 492 -6.57 -9.24 -2.56
C THR A 492 -6.73 -8.70 -3.98
N SER A 493 -5.81 -7.83 -4.43
CA SER A 493 -5.86 -7.27 -5.77
C SER A 493 -5.71 -8.34 -6.87
N ARG A 494 -4.70 -9.20 -6.68
CA ARG A 494 -4.45 -10.37 -7.52
C ARG A 494 -5.55 -11.42 -7.46
N LEU A 495 -6.17 -11.60 -6.28
CA LEU A 495 -7.30 -12.49 -6.10
C LEU A 495 -8.49 -12.00 -6.93
N VAL A 496 -8.88 -10.73 -6.79
CA VAL A 496 -9.96 -10.13 -7.60
C VAL A 496 -9.66 -10.26 -9.09
N SER A 497 -8.44 -9.93 -9.55
CA SER A 497 -8.10 -10.07 -10.97
C SER A 497 -8.15 -11.53 -11.43
N THR A 498 -7.77 -12.48 -10.57
CA THR A 498 -7.86 -13.91 -10.86
C THR A 498 -9.32 -14.33 -11.06
N VAL A 499 -10.22 -13.93 -10.15
CA VAL A 499 -11.65 -14.28 -10.25
C VAL A 499 -12.33 -13.54 -11.42
N GLN A 500 -11.94 -12.30 -11.72
CA GLN A 500 -12.39 -11.58 -12.91
C GLN A 500 -11.88 -12.20 -14.22
N SER A 501 -10.70 -12.83 -14.20
CA SER A 501 -10.12 -13.46 -15.40
C SER A 501 -10.73 -14.83 -15.75
N SER A 502 -11.46 -15.48 -14.84
CA SER A 502 -12.19 -16.71 -15.18
C SER A 502 -13.33 -16.37 -16.15
N ARG A 503 -13.27 -16.87 -17.41
CA ARG A 503 -14.26 -16.60 -18.49
C ARG A 503 -15.70 -16.79 -17.96
N GLY A 504 -16.60 -15.87 -18.34
CA GLY A 504 -18.00 -15.82 -17.86
C GLY A 504 -18.32 -14.66 -16.91
N THR A 505 -17.31 -13.98 -16.36
CA THR A 505 -17.48 -12.97 -15.29
C THR A 505 -17.32 -11.51 -15.75
N GLN A 506 -17.21 -11.23 -17.06
CA GLN A 506 -16.93 -9.85 -17.55
C GLN A 506 -17.92 -8.79 -17.04
N ASN A 507 -19.13 -9.19 -16.62
CA ASN A 507 -20.12 -8.29 -16.02
C ASN A 507 -20.50 -8.62 -14.55
N GLY A 508 -19.86 -9.63 -13.94
CA GLY A 508 -20.35 -10.22 -12.69
C GLY A 508 -19.69 -9.73 -11.40
N ILE A 509 -18.48 -9.15 -11.46
CA ILE A 509 -17.76 -8.70 -10.27
C ILE A 509 -17.57 -7.19 -10.32
N LYS A 510 -18.29 -6.49 -9.44
CA LYS A 510 -18.16 -5.04 -9.28
C LYS A 510 -17.35 -4.78 -8.02
N LEU A 511 -16.24 -4.04 -8.17
CA LEU A 511 -15.55 -3.51 -7.01
C LEU A 511 -16.42 -2.44 -6.36
N TYR A 512 -16.55 -2.46 -5.03
CA TYR A 512 -17.27 -1.40 -4.34
C TYR A 512 -16.58 -0.06 -4.63
N LYS A 513 -17.37 0.96 -4.97
CA LYS A 513 -16.87 2.31 -5.19
C LYS A 513 -16.41 2.87 -3.83
N GLN A 514 -15.11 2.80 -3.59
CA GLN A 514 -14.53 3.21 -2.32
C GLN A 514 -14.27 4.71 -2.29
N GLN A 515 -14.58 5.33 -1.16
CA GLN A 515 -14.47 6.77 -0.96
C GLN A 515 -13.02 7.17 -0.65
N ASN A 516 -12.71 8.46 -0.80
CA ASN A 516 -11.42 9.02 -0.43
C ASN A 516 -11.26 8.93 1.09
N LEU A 517 -10.47 7.93 1.52
CA LEU A 517 -10.13 7.69 2.91
C LEU A 517 -8.81 8.37 3.25
N GLU A 518 -8.78 9.18 4.31
CA GLU A 518 -7.54 9.58 4.97
C GLU A 518 -7.53 8.97 6.37
N ALA A 519 -6.58 8.08 6.63
CA ALA A 519 -6.48 7.40 7.92
C ALA A 519 -5.02 7.19 8.32
N MET A 520 -4.74 7.30 9.61
CA MET A 520 -3.44 7.01 10.20
C MET A 520 -3.66 6.15 11.42
N PHE A 521 -2.97 5.02 11.48
CA PHE A 521 -2.99 4.09 12.60
C PHE A 521 -1.56 3.81 13.02
N THR A 522 -1.28 3.97 14.31
CA THR A 522 -0.03 3.60 14.95
C THR A 522 -0.37 2.66 16.10
N PHE A 523 0.00 1.40 15.96
CA PHE A 523 -0.16 0.39 16.99
C PHE A 523 1.21 0.09 17.59
N LYS A 524 1.38 0.39 18.88
CA LYS A 524 2.63 0.20 19.60
C LYS A 524 2.43 -0.80 20.72
N CYS A 525 3.24 -1.85 20.71
CA CYS A 525 3.34 -2.81 21.79
C CYS A 525 4.69 -2.56 22.49
N ASP A 526 4.66 -2.08 23.73
CA ASP A 526 5.86 -1.70 24.49
C ASP A 526 6.07 -2.67 25.65
N GLY A 527 7.10 -3.51 25.54
CA GLY A 527 7.55 -4.42 26.58
C GLY A 527 8.65 -3.84 27.47
N GLY A 528 8.84 -2.51 27.46
CA GLY A 528 9.90 -1.80 28.20
C GLY A 528 10.92 -1.10 27.28
N GLN A 529 11.28 0.14 27.66
CA GLN A 529 12.20 1.11 27.02
C GLN A 529 12.73 0.77 25.61
N VAL A 530 11.91 1.06 24.59
CA VAL A 530 12.33 1.14 23.18
C VAL A 530 13.03 2.47 22.83
N GLU A 531 13.32 3.34 23.81
CA GLU A 531 13.80 4.70 23.52
C GLU A 531 15.21 4.80 22.89
N GLN A 532 16.01 3.73 22.88
CA GLN A 532 17.46 3.86 22.63
C GLN A 532 17.94 3.90 21.17
N ALA A 533 17.06 3.93 20.17
CA ALA A 533 17.52 4.15 18.78
C ALA A 533 17.14 5.53 18.20
N SER A 534 16.49 6.38 18.99
CA SER A 534 15.86 7.62 18.53
C SER A 534 16.76 8.87 18.53
N HIS A 535 18.04 8.78 18.90
CA HIS A 535 18.96 9.93 18.89
C HIS A 535 19.73 10.08 17.56
N ARG A 536 18.99 10.17 16.45
CA ARG A 536 19.54 10.71 15.20
C ARG A 536 18.62 11.80 14.67
N ASP A 537 19.11 13.03 14.71
CA ASP A 537 18.37 14.23 14.28
C ASP A 537 17.93 14.19 12.81
N ASP A 538 18.56 13.35 11.99
CA ASP A 538 18.28 13.21 10.56
C ASP A 538 17.21 12.16 10.24
N VAL A 539 16.63 11.47 11.23
CA VAL A 539 15.60 10.45 11.02
C VAL A 539 14.36 10.68 11.87
N MET A 540 13.21 10.46 11.25
CA MET A 540 11.91 10.57 11.89
C MET A 540 11.15 9.24 11.80
N PRO A 541 10.70 8.68 12.93
CA PRO A 541 9.82 7.51 12.95
C PRO A 541 8.53 7.75 12.16
N LEU A 542 7.95 6.69 11.58
CA LEU A 542 6.71 6.80 10.82
C LEU A 542 5.50 7.21 11.68
N SER A 543 5.47 6.88 12.98
CA SER A 543 4.47 7.41 13.92
C SER A 543 4.43 8.93 14.00
N ARG A 544 5.58 9.58 13.77
CA ARG A 544 5.71 11.05 13.77
C ARG A 544 5.55 11.65 12.38
N PHE A 545 5.16 10.88 11.36
CA PHE A 545 5.05 11.36 9.98
C PHE A 545 4.15 12.59 9.82
N ARG A 546 3.12 12.71 10.67
CA ARG A 546 2.20 13.85 10.69
C ARG A 546 2.87 15.18 11.10
N GLU A 547 3.99 15.14 11.81
CA GLU A 547 4.75 16.33 12.27
C GLU A 547 5.41 17.10 11.13
N ILE A 548 5.61 16.50 9.94
CA ILE A 548 6.20 17.21 8.79
C ILE A 548 5.26 18.31 8.25
N GLY A 549 4.06 18.52 8.81
CA GLY A 549 3.24 19.67 8.41
C GLY A 549 2.78 19.60 6.96
N TRP A 550 2.75 18.42 6.34
CA TRP A 550 2.10 18.15 5.04
C TRP A 550 0.61 18.57 4.98
N HIS A 551 0.06 19.09 6.07
CA HIS A 551 -1.35 19.22 6.37
C HIS A 551 -1.91 20.64 6.36
N SER A 552 -1.12 21.69 6.15
CA SER A 552 -1.70 23.04 6.13
C SER A 552 -2.55 23.19 4.87
N ASP A 553 -3.88 23.18 5.03
CA ASP A 553 -4.80 23.64 4.00
C ASP A 553 -4.63 25.16 3.95
N PRO A 554 -4.11 25.75 2.86
CA PRO A 554 -3.86 27.19 2.81
C PRO A 554 -5.15 28.02 2.90
N SER A 555 -6.32 27.39 2.74
CA SER A 555 -7.65 28.01 2.81
C SER A 555 -8.15 28.29 4.23
N GLN A 556 -7.56 27.71 5.29
CA GLN A 556 -8.01 27.97 6.67
C GLN A 556 -7.33 29.21 7.32
N GLY A 557 -6.50 29.95 6.58
CA GLY A 557 -5.81 31.14 7.08
C GLY A 557 -6.32 32.48 6.52
N GLU A 558 -7.44 32.51 5.78
CA GLU A 558 -7.89 33.73 5.09
C GLU A 558 -8.74 34.70 5.95
N ASP A 559 -9.16 34.33 7.16
CA ASP A 559 -10.00 35.22 8.00
C ASP A 559 -9.22 36.22 8.88
N ASP A 560 -7.89 36.10 8.99
CA ASP A 560 -7.07 37.10 9.69
C ASP A 560 -6.22 37.93 8.72
N GLY A 561 -6.82 38.99 8.20
CA GLY A 561 -6.19 40.27 7.89
C GLY A 561 -4.88 40.28 7.09
N ASN A 562 -4.99 40.36 5.77
CA ASN A 562 -4.17 41.23 4.91
C ASN A 562 -2.63 41.22 5.15
N ILE A 563 -1.99 40.04 5.11
CA ILE A 563 -0.52 39.95 5.01
C ILE A 563 -0.14 39.81 3.53
N SER A 564 0.30 40.92 2.94
CA SER A 564 0.87 40.91 1.59
C SER A 564 2.13 40.02 1.56
N VAL A 565 2.20 39.12 0.58
CA VAL A 565 3.30 38.16 0.32
C VAL A 565 4.64 38.83 -0.06
N ARG A 566 4.79 40.15 0.13
CA ARG A 566 6.04 40.89 -0.12
C ARG A 566 6.95 41.05 1.09
N THR A 567 6.56 40.61 2.29
CA THR A 567 7.32 40.89 3.53
C THR A 567 7.73 39.63 4.31
N ILE A 568 8.16 38.56 3.62
CA ILE A 568 8.81 37.42 4.30
C ILE A 568 10.35 37.48 4.15
N GLY A 569 10.87 38.42 3.36
CA GLY A 569 12.32 38.58 3.10
C GLY A 569 13.08 39.53 4.03
N SER A 570 12.46 40.23 4.98
CA SER A 570 13.13 41.33 5.71
C SER A 570 13.11 41.27 7.24
N THR A 571 12.50 40.26 7.87
CA THR A 571 12.35 40.21 9.34
C THR A 571 13.34 39.31 10.08
N PHE A 572 14.34 38.73 9.42
CA PHE A 572 15.43 38.00 10.08
C PHE A 572 16.68 38.87 10.24
N ARG A 573 16.58 39.93 11.07
CA ARG A 573 17.75 40.65 11.57
C ARG A 573 17.51 41.33 12.92
N SER A 574 17.04 40.57 13.91
CA SER A 574 17.17 40.97 15.32
C SER A 574 18.11 40.00 16.02
N LYS A 575 19.26 40.52 16.48
CA LYS A 575 20.20 39.82 17.37
C LYS A 575 19.46 39.40 18.65
N PRO A 576 19.65 38.18 19.17
CA PRO A 576 19.23 37.87 20.53
C PRO A 576 20.23 38.53 21.49
N SER A 577 19.74 39.41 22.35
CA SER A 577 20.47 39.86 23.53
C SER A 577 20.58 38.70 24.52
N LEU A 578 21.80 38.41 24.94
CA LEU A 578 22.13 37.43 25.98
C LEU A 578 21.40 37.75 27.29
N SER A 579 20.64 36.78 27.79
CA SER A 579 20.56 36.51 29.22
C SER A 579 20.53 34.99 29.40
N SER A 580 21.69 34.47 29.77
CA SER A 580 22.00 33.07 30.06
C SER A 580 21.35 32.62 31.36
N THR A 581 20.55 31.55 31.30
CA THR A 581 20.59 30.38 32.19
C THR A 581 19.46 29.42 31.82
N SER A 582 19.72 28.37 31.04
CA SER A 582 18.92 27.14 31.08
C SER A 582 19.67 25.96 30.46
N SER A 583 19.29 24.78 30.97
CA SER A 583 19.71 23.41 30.67
C SER A 583 20.02 23.08 29.22
N ALA A 584 21.13 22.36 29.00
CA ALA A 584 21.57 21.84 27.70
C ALA A 584 20.58 20.86 27.02
N SER A 585 19.57 20.35 27.75
CA SER A 585 18.52 19.48 27.20
C SER A 585 17.47 20.21 26.36
N ASP A 586 17.32 21.54 26.52
CA ASP A 586 16.25 22.30 25.85
C ASP A 586 16.69 22.86 24.47
N GLU A 587 17.99 23.04 24.24
CA GLU A 587 18.54 23.50 22.95
C GLU A 587 18.52 22.43 21.85
N GLU A 588 18.60 21.14 22.21
CA GLU A 588 18.65 20.04 21.24
C GLU A 588 17.25 19.68 20.71
N THR A 589 16.25 19.74 21.59
CA THR A 589 14.83 19.54 21.25
C THR A 589 14.29 20.66 20.34
N THR A 590 14.75 21.90 20.54
CA THR A 590 14.34 23.05 19.71
C THR A 590 14.93 23.02 18.30
N ARG A 591 16.17 22.52 18.12
CA ARG A 591 16.80 22.40 16.79
C ARG A 591 16.16 21.32 15.91
N SER A 592 15.89 20.14 16.46
CA SER A 592 15.27 19.04 15.70
C SER A 592 13.85 19.38 15.24
N THR A 593 13.09 20.10 16.08
CA THR A 593 11.75 20.60 15.75
C THR A 593 11.81 21.61 14.60
N SER A 594 12.74 22.57 14.63
CA SER A 594 12.92 23.57 13.56
C SER A 594 13.26 22.95 12.20
N GLN A 595 14.05 21.87 12.16
CA GLN A 595 14.42 21.23 10.91
C GLN A 595 13.24 20.50 10.23
N LYS A 596 12.39 19.83 11.02
CA LYS A 596 11.19 19.13 10.53
C LYS A 596 10.16 20.10 9.96
N GLU A 597 9.90 21.20 10.67
CA GLU A 597 8.99 22.25 10.22
C GLU A 597 9.49 22.89 8.91
N CYS A 598 10.80 23.14 8.81
CA CYS A 598 11.41 23.67 7.60
C CYS A 598 11.25 22.75 6.39
N LEU A 599 11.41 21.43 6.56
CA LEU A 599 11.19 20.46 5.49
C LEU A 599 9.72 20.45 5.01
N GLY A 600 8.77 20.53 5.94
CA GLY A 600 7.35 20.66 5.63
C GLY A 600 7.02 21.86 4.75
N ILE A 601 7.51 23.04 5.15
CA ILE A 601 7.34 24.29 4.41
C ILE A 601 7.94 24.18 3.00
N GLN A 602 9.14 23.60 2.86
CA GLN A 602 9.79 23.43 1.55
C GLN A 602 9.01 22.51 0.62
N ILE A 603 8.39 21.45 1.14
CA ILE A 603 7.56 20.54 0.34
C ILE A 603 6.32 21.28 -0.16
N GLN A 604 5.68 22.06 0.72
CA GLN A 604 4.52 22.87 0.35
C GLN A 604 4.87 23.94 -0.68
N GLU A 605 6.01 24.62 -0.50
CA GLU A 605 6.50 25.63 -1.46
C GLU A 605 6.76 25.00 -2.84
N ALA A 606 7.45 23.85 -2.89
CA ALA A 606 7.70 23.13 -4.13
C ALA A 606 6.39 22.76 -4.84
N GLU A 607 5.39 22.30 -4.09
CA GLU A 607 4.07 21.98 -4.62
C GLU A 607 3.36 23.22 -5.18
N VAL A 608 3.30 24.32 -4.42
CA VAL A 608 2.69 25.59 -4.87
C VAL A 608 3.37 26.14 -6.12
N MET A 609 4.70 26.10 -6.18
CA MET A 609 5.46 26.53 -7.37
C MET A 609 5.11 25.68 -8.60
N TYR A 610 4.96 24.37 -8.42
CA TYR A 610 4.52 23.50 -9.49
C TYR A 610 3.11 23.82 -9.98
N LEU A 611 2.16 24.07 -9.07
CA LEU A 611 0.80 24.46 -9.43
C LEU A 611 0.78 25.73 -10.27
N ARG A 612 1.59 26.72 -9.88
CA ARG A 612 1.72 27.99 -10.60
C ARG A 612 2.18 27.79 -12.05
N HIS A 613 3.12 26.88 -12.28
CA HIS A 613 3.69 26.64 -13.61
C HIS A 613 3.01 25.51 -14.40
N GLN A 614 2.11 24.72 -13.80
CA GLN A 614 1.52 23.53 -14.39
C GLN A 614 0.84 23.80 -15.75
N LYS A 615 0.06 24.89 -15.87
CA LYS A 615 -0.63 25.24 -17.12
C LYS A 615 0.35 25.51 -18.27
N SER A 616 1.49 26.14 -17.97
CA SER A 616 2.55 26.36 -18.95
C SER A 616 3.21 25.04 -19.36
N MET A 617 3.49 24.17 -18.38
CA MET A 617 4.14 22.88 -18.60
C MET A 617 3.27 21.89 -19.38
N LYS A 618 1.94 21.90 -19.18
CA LYS A 618 0.97 21.08 -19.95
C LYS A 618 1.01 21.38 -21.46
N SER A 619 1.50 22.55 -21.88
CA SER A 619 1.65 22.91 -23.29
C SER A 619 2.92 22.34 -23.94
N TRP A 620 3.84 21.79 -23.15
CA TRP A 620 5.11 21.27 -23.64
C TRP A 620 4.91 19.95 -24.37
N LYS A 621 5.53 19.82 -25.54
CA LYS A 621 5.54 18.56 -26.29
C LYS A 621 6.78 17.78 -25.89
N ILE A 622 6.58 16.61 -25.30
CA ILE A 622 7.70 15.79 -24.82
C ILE A 622 8.02 14.74 -25.89
N SER A 623 9.24 14.82 -26.42
CA SER A 623 9.81 13.85 -27.34
C SER A 623 10.79 12.94 -26.59
N ASP A 624 11.14 11.79 -27.17
CA ASP A 624 11.99 10.77 -26.52
C ASP A 624 13.37 11.31 -26.10
N LYS A 625 13.86 12.35 -26.79
CA LYS A 625 15.20 12.96 -26.59
C LYS A 625 15.19 14.42 -26.12
N ALA A 626 14.04 15.10 -26.16
CA ALA A 626 13.97 16.53 -25.90
C ALA A 626 12.57 16.97 -25.45
N VAL A 627 12.52 18.02 -24.64
CA VAL A 627 11.27 18.71 -24.30
C VAL A 627 11.13 19.93 -25.21
N VAL A 628 10.06 19.97 -26.00
CA VAL A 628 9.81 21.03 -26.98
C VAL A 628 8.87 22.08 -26.39
N VAL A 629 9.38 23.31 -26.28
CA VAL A 629 8.64 24.47 -25.76
C VAL A 629 8.25 25.42 -26.89
N ARG A 630 7.09 26.07 -26.78
CA ARG A 630 6.67 27.10 -27.73
C ARG A 630 7.25 28.47 -27.35
N CYS A 631 8.07 29.06 -28.21
CA CYS A 631 8.72 30.35 -27.98
C CYS A 631 8.15 31.46 -28.87
N ASN A 632 6.85 31.70 -28.79
CA ASN A 632 6.15 32.63 -29.69
C ASN A 632 6.67 34.07 -29.60
N GLY A 633 6.89 34.59 -28.38
CA GLY A 633 7.27 35.99 -28.18
C GLY A 633 8.65 36.33 -28.73
N PHE A 634 9.66 35.54 -28.39
CA PHE A 634 11.03 35.80 -28.83
C PHE A 634 11.18 35.71 -30.36
N ILE A 635 10.64 34.66 -30.97
CA ILE A 635 10.74 34.47 -32.42
C ILE A 635 10.00 35.57 -33.15
N PHE A 636 8.84 35.99 -32.64
CA PHE A 636 8.11 37.12 -33.20
C PHE A 636 8.93 38.41 -33.13
N VAL A 637 9.54 38.73 -31.97
CA VAL A 637 10.37 39.94 -31.81
C VAL A 637 11.61 39.89 -32.69
N ALA A 638 12.32 38.76 -32.75
CA ALA A 638 13.50 38.60 -33.59
C ALA A 638 13.13 38.73 -35.08
N VAL A 639 12.15 37.97 -35.55
CA VAL A 639 11.70 38.02 -36.96
C VAL A 639 11.16 39.41 -37.31
N ALA A 640 10.38 40.04 -36.44
CA ALA A 640 9.88 41.40 -36.66
C ALA A 640 11.02 42.42 -36.72
N SER A 641 12.04 42.31 -35.85
CA SER A 641 13.20 43.22 -35.91
C SER A 641 13.96 43.09 -37.23
N PHE A 642 14.17 41.87 -37.74
CA PHE A 642 14.88 41.67 -39.00
C PHE A 642 14.02 42.00 -40.22
N LEU A 643 12.71 41.73 -40.18
CA LEU A 643 11.77 42.21 -41.20
C LEU A 643 11.73 43.74 -41.24
N SER A 644 11.80 44.41 -40.08
CA SER A 644 11.85 45.87 -40.03
C SER A 644 13.10 46.41 -40.74
N LEU A 645 14.26 45.80 -40.56
CA LEU A 645 15.50 46.16 -41.28
C LEU A 645 15.34 46.01 -42.80
N ILE A 646 14.69 44.94 -43.26
CA ILE A 646 14.41 44.74 -44.68
C ILE A 646 13.43 45.80 -45.20
N THR A 647 12.37 46.12 -44.45
CA THR A 647 11.41 47.16 -44.84
C THR A 647 12.05 48.54 -44.89
N ILE A 648 12.97 48.85 -43.98
CA ILE A 648 13.77 50.08 -43.99
C ILE A 648 14.65 50.11 -45.24
N GLY A 649 15.31 49.01 -45.59
CA GLY A 649 16.09 48.89 -46.82
C GLY A 649 15.27 49.12 -48.09
N LEU A 650 14.07 48.53 -48.17
CA LEU A 650 13.14 48.74 -49.28
C LEU A 650 12.62 50.19 -49.32
N ALA A 651 12.29 50.78 -48.17
CA ALA A 651 11.86 52.17 -48.09
C ALA A 651 12.96 53.13 -48.57
N ILE A 652 14.23 52.89 -48.21
CA ILE A 652 15.37 53.65 -48.72
C ILE A 652 15.51 53.49 -50.25
N PHE A 653 15.33 52.26 -50.76
CA PHE A 653 15.40 51.97 -52.19
C PHE A 653 14.33 52.73 -53.01
N PHE A 654 13.09 52.80 -52.51
CA PHE A 654 11.97 53.43 -53.23
C PHE A 654 11.81 54.94 -52.98
N LYS A 655 12.03 55.46 -51.76
CA LYS A 655 11.73 56.87 -51.43
C LYS A 655 12.80 57.86 -51.88
N PHE A 656 14.07 57.45 -51.96
CA PHE A 656 15.14 58.36 -52.40
C PHE A 656 15.28 58.33 -53.92
N GLY A 657 14.37 59.01 -54.64
CA GLY A 657 14.38 59.08 -56.10
C GLY A 657 15.63 59.73 -56.70
N LYS A 658 16.33 60.63 -55.96
CA LYS A 658 17.55 61.31 -56.42
C LYS A 658 18.79 60.45 -56.17
N LYS A 659 19.71 60.36 -57.15
CA LYS A 659 20.93 59.53 -57.07
C LYS A 659 21.72 59.91 -55.82
N LEU A 660 21.93 58.95 -54.91
CA LEU A 660 22.96 59.07 -53.88
C LEU A 660 24.30 59.03 -54.61
N VAL A 661 25.05 60.12 -54.56
CA VAL A 661 26.28 60.27 -55.34
C VAL A 661 27.31 59.26 -54.80
N GLY A 662 27.66 58.27 -55.63
CA GLY A 662 28.76 57.34 -55.37
C GLY A 662 28.39 55.97 -54.77
N VAL A 663 27.11 55.66 -54.53
CA VAL A 663 26.71 54.35 -53.96
C VAL A 663 25.48 53.77 -54.67
N ASP A 664 25.61 52.56 -55.20
CA ASP A 664 24.49 51.82 -55.78
C ASP A 664 23.49 51.38 -54.71
N ARG A 665 22.22 51.74 -54.89
CA ARG A 665 21.12 51.45 -53.94
C ARG A 665 20.90 49.95 -53.74
N SER A 666 21.15 49.15 -54.78
CA SER A 666 21.09 47.68 -54.72
C SER A 666 22.08 47.12 -53.72
N ASN A 667 23.28 47.70 -53.60
CA ASN A 667 24.32 47.22 -52.67
C ASN A 667 23.92 47.45 -51.20
N ILE A 668 23.25 48.57 -50.90
CA ILE A 668 22.72 48.84 -49.54
C ILE A 668 21.61 47.84 -49.19
N LEU A 669 20.72 47.55 -50.14
CA LEU A 669 19.67 46.56 -49.94
C LEU A 669 20.25 45.17 -49.68
N ILE A 670 21.21 44.72 -50.51
CA ILE A 670 21.90 43.43 -50.35
C ILE A 670 22.62 43.36 -49.00
N LEU A 671 23.27 44.45 -48.57
CA LEU A 671 23.94 44.51 -47.27
C LEU A 671 22.94 44.37 -46.12
N LEU A 672 21.81 45.08 -46.15
CA LEU A 672 20.76 44.95 -45.12
C LEU A 672 20.13 43.56 -45.09
N TRP A 673 19.95 42.94 -46.25
CA TRP A 673 19.53 41.53 -46.35
C TRP A 673 20.57 40.59 -45.75
N ALA A 674 21.85 40.79 -46.05
CA ALA A 674 22.94 39.98 -45.50
C ALA A 674 23.00 40.12 -43.96
N VAL A 675 22.87 41.34 -43.43
CA VAL A 675 22.81 41.61 -41.99
C VAL A 675 21.58 40.96 -41.35
N ALA A 676 20.42 41.01 -41.99
CA ALA A 676 19.20 40.39 -41.48
C ALA A 676 19.32 38.86 -41.44
N VAL A 677 19.80 38.23 -42.51
CA VAL A 677 20.03 36.77 -42.57
C VAL A 677 21.08 36.33 -41.55
N PHE A 678 22.19 37.07 -41.46
CA PHE A 678 23.23 36.81 -40.47
C PHE A 678 22.72 36.97 -39.04
N GLY A 679 21.93 38.01 -38.77
CA GLY A 679 21.32 38.25 -37.47
C GLY A 679 20.34 37.16 -37.06
N ILE A 680 19.53 36.63 -37.97
CA ILE A 680 18.66 35.46 -37.73
C ILE A 680 19.53 34.22 -37.44
N GLY A 681 20.61 34.00 -38.20
CA GLY A 681 21.54 32.90 -37.98
C GLY A 681 22.25 32.96 -36.63
N MET A 682 22.71 34.14 -36.21
CA MET A 682 23.27 34.38 -34.88
C MET A 682 22.23 34.17 -33.78
N SER A 683 21.03 34.71 -33.95
CA SER A 683 19.92 34.54 -33.00
C SER A 683 19.58 33.06 -32.80
N LYS A 684 19.61 32.27 -33.87
CA LYS A 684 19.47 30.82 -33.81
C LYS A 684 20.60 30.16 -33.02
N SER A 685 21.86 30.46 -33.35
CA SER A 685 23.06 29.86 -32.73
C SER A 685 23.20 30.19 -31.24
N TRP A 686 22.77 31.38 -30.82
CA TRP A 686 22.77 31.78 -29.41
C TRP A 686 21.74 31.04 -28.55
N TYR A 687 20.68 30.52 -29.17
CA TYR A 687 19.58 29.95 -28.40
C TYR A 687 19.79 28.49 -28.05
N THR A 688 20.12 27.65 -29.03
CA THR A 688 20.47 26.23 -28.81
C THR A 688 21.44 25.76 -29.91
N LYS A 689 22.34 24.83 -29.56
CA LYS A 689 23.35 24.31 -30.50
C LYS A 689 22.74 23.58 -31.71
N ASP A 690 21.56 22.96 -31.53
CA ASP A 690 20.94 22.08 -32.52
C ASP A 690 19.51 22.51 -32.91
N TRP A 691 19.26 23.81 -33.09
CA TRP A 691 17.93 24.26 -33.51
C TRP A 691 17.69 24.00 -35.00
N SER A 692 16.77 23.10 -35.37
CA SER A 692 16.42 22.92 -36.78
C SER A 692 15.68 24.16 -37.33
N TRP A 693 15.85 24.47 -38.62
CA TRP A 693 15.10 25.56 -39.26
C TRP A 693 13.60 25.27 -39.30
N TYR A 694 13.22 23.99 -39.41
CA TYR A 694 11.84 23.54 -39.34
C TYR A 694 11.20 23.91 -37.99
N ASP A 695 11.88 23.63 -36.89
CA ASP A 695 11.38 23.93 -35.54
C ASP A 695 11.31 25.44 -35.28
N LEU A 696 12.29 26.22 -35.76
CA LEU A 696 12.28 27.67 -35.67
C LEU A 696 11.01 28.27 -36.34
N MET A 697 10.67 27.80 -37.54
CA MET A 697 9.48 28.26 -38.27
C MET A 697 8.17 27.86 -37.55
N HIS A 698 8.15 26.68 -36.92
CA HIS A 698 7.01 26.20 -36.12
C HIS A 698 7.01 26.75 -34.69
N ARG A 699 7.93 27.65 -34.35
CA ARG A 699 8.09 28.29 -33.04
C ARG A 699 8.33 27.29 -31.90
N GLN A 700 8.97 26.19 -32.22
CA GLN A 700 9.27 25.08 -31.33
C GLN A 700 10.75 25.11 -30.98
N LEU A 701 11.07 25.06 -29.69
CA LEU A 701 12.44 25.01 -29.18
C LEU A 701 12.65 23.68 -28.48
N PRO A 702 13.43 22.74 -29.07
CA PRO A 702 13.79 21.51 -28.40
C PRO A 702 14.89 21.78 -27.36
N CYS A 703 14.59 21.53 -26.09
CA CYS A 703 15.56 21.56 -24.98
C CYS A 703 16.00 20.12 -24.66
N LYS A 704 17.31 19.90 -24.51
CA LYS A 704 17.92 18.58 -24.26
C LYS A 704 18.31 18.36 -22.80
N SER A 705 18.36 19.39 -21.96
CA SER A 705 18.63 19.25 -20.53
C SER A 705 17.67 20.05 -19.65
N VAL A 706 17.61 19.72 -18.35
CA VAL A 706 16.80 20.43 -17.35
C VAL A 706 17.27 21.88 -17.20
N ARG A 707 18.58 22.13 -17.09
CA ARG A 707 19.11 23.52 -16.98
C ARG A 707 18.79 24.35 -18.22
N GLU A 708 18.89 23.75 -19.40
CA GLU A 708 18.55 24.43 -20.64
C GLU A 708 17.06 24.81 -20.65
N LEU A 709 16.18 23.89 -20.25
CA LEU A 709 14.75 24.11 -20.17
C LEU A 709 14.40 25.19 -19.11
N SER A 710 15.02 25.13 -17.93
CA SER A 710 14.88 26.13 -16.85
C SER A 710 15.26 27.52 -17.33
N ARG A 711 16.45 27.67 -17.92
CA ARG A 711 16.95 28.96 -18.42
C ARG A 711 16.04 29.59 -19.47
N LYS A 712 15.37 28.78 -20.30
CA LYS A 712 14.52 29.27 -21.40
C LYS A 712 13.08 29.54 -20.97
N THR A 713 12.57 28.77 -20.02
CA THR A 713 11.18 28.90 -19.54
C THR A 713 11.06 29.76 -18.30
N MET A 714 12.18 30.07 -17.64
CA MET A 714 12.24 30.70 -16.32
C MET A 714 11.48 29.90 -15.24
N VAL A 715 11.32 28.60 -15.45
CA VAL A 715 10.73 27.67 -14.47
C VAL A 715 11.88 27.04 -13.69
N ASP A 716 11.74 26.98 -12.36
CA ASP A 716 12.73 26.37 -11.49
C ASP A 716 13.04 24.91 -11.87
N GLU A 717 14.31 24.52 -11.75
CA GLU A 717 14.82 23.21 -12.13
C GLU A 717 14.11 22.07 -11.38
N GLN A 718 13.81 22.26 -10.09
CA GLN A 718 13.12 21.26 -9.28
C GLN A 718 11.65 21.10 -9.68
N VAL A 719 11.00 22.19 -10.10
CA VAL A 719 9.63 22.17 -10.61
C VAL A 719 9.55 21.41 -11.93
N ILE A 720 10.55 21.58 -12.80
CA ILE A 720 10.68 20.82 -14.05
C ILE A 720 10.88 19.33 -13.75
N ILE A 721 11.81 18.98 -12.86
CA ILE A 721 12.06 17.60 -12.45
C ILE A 721 10.79 16.98 -11.86
N MET A 722 10.08 17.70 -11.00
CA MET A 722 8.81 17.25 -10.44
C MET A 722 7.75 17.00 -11.53
N TYR A 723 7.67 17.85 -12.54
CA TYR A 723 6.79 17.64 -13.69
C TYR A 723 7.14 16.37 -14.48
N LEU A 724 8.44 16.11 -14.69
CA LEU A 724 8.90 14.90 -15.37
C LEU A 724 8.62 13.63 -14.55
N LEU A 725 8.85 13.67 -13.23
CA LEU A 725 8.60 12.54 -12.33
C LEU A 725 7.10 12.23 -12.17
N ARG A 726 6.24 13.26 -12.03
CA ARG A 726 4.80 13.08 -11.82
C ARG A 726 4.07 12.53 -13.05
N ASN A 727 4.53 12.88 -14.26
CA ASN A 727 3.87 12.46 -15.49
C ASN A 727 4.31 11.08 -16.00
N ASP A 728 5.31 10.45 -15.38
CA ASP A 728 5.88 9.13 -15.69
C ASP A 728 5.74 8.77 -17.18
N ILE A 729 6.44 9.56 -17.99
CA ILE A 729 6.27 9.58 -19.44
C ILE A 729 6.93 8.32 -19.98
N SER A 730 6.12 7.28 -20.20
CA SER A 730 6.54 5.93 -20.58
C SER A 730 7.36 5.83 -21.88
N LYS A 731 7.60 6.94 -22.59
CA LYS A 731 8.42 7.03 -23.82
C LYS A 731 9.75 7.78 -23.64
N PHE A 732 9.94 8.41 -22.48
CA PHE A 732 11.03 9.35 -22.23
C PHE A 732 12.27 8.61 -21.70
N HIS A 733 13.43 8.77 -22.37
CA HIS A 733 14.71 8.22 -21.91
C HIS A 733 15.54 9.34 -21.27
N THR A 734 15.93 9.15 -20.02
CA THR A 734 16.73 10.12 -19.26
C THR A 734 18.21 9.72 -19.22
N THR A 735 19.09 10.69 -19.43
CA THR A 735 20.55 10.57 -19.33
C THR A 735 21.09 11.51 -18.25
N GLY A 736 22.37 11.42 -17.91
CA GLY A 736 23.03 12.30 -16.95
C GLY A 736 23.30 11.65 -15.59
N GLU A 737 24.00 12.39 -14.73
CA GLU A 737 24.51 11.91 -13.45
C GLU A 737 23.42 11.82 -12.36
N HIS A 738 22.26 12.45 -12.59
CA HIS A 738 21.16 12.54 -11.62
C HIS A 738 19.88 11.81 -12.07
N ASN A 739 20.01 10.79 -12.92
CA ASN A 739 18.87 10.10 -13.53
C ASN A 739 18.41 8.84 -12.77
N SER A 740 19.01 8.51 -11.63
CA SER A 740 18.82 7.23 -10.92
C SER A 740 17.36 6.96 -10.50
N VAL A 741 16.59 8.01 -10.23
CA VAL A 741 15.19 7.94 -9.78
C VAL A 741 14.23 7.65 -10.95
N PHE A 742 14.65 7.87 -12.20
CA PHE A 742 13.83 7.68 -13.39
C PHE A 742 13.87 6.22 -13.89
N ARG A 743 12.72 5.71 -14.36
CA ARG A 743 12.54 4.29 -14.76
C ARG A 743 13.38 3.87 -15.97
N ARG A 744 13.63 4.78 -16.91
CA ARG A 744 14.30 4.48 -18.17
C ARG A 744 15.53 5.35 -18.32
N THR A 745 16.65 4.81 -17.85
CA THR A 745 17.96 5.36 -18.15
C THR A 745 18.37 4.90 -19.54
N ALA A 746 18.84 5.82 -20.38
CA ALA A 746 19.38 5.41 -21.67
C ALA A 746 20.65 4.56 -21.43
N LEU A 747 20.82 3.48 -22.19
CA LEU A 747 22.06 2.70 -22.19
C LEU A 747 23.24 3.64 -22.52
N VAL A 748 24.38 3.40 -21.85
CA VAL A 748 25.60 4.21 -22.00
C VAL A 748 25.92 4.39 -23.50
N GLY A 749 25.83 5.63 -24.01
CA GLY A 749 26.10 5.97 -25.41
C GLY A 749 24.87 6.29 -26.28
N HIS A 750 23.64 6.20 -25.76
CA HIS A 750 22.42 6.61 -26.49
C HIS A 750 21.95 8.02 -26.08
N ASP A 751 21.43 8.77 -27.06
CA ASP A 751 20.84 10.10 -26.84
C ASP A 751 19.57 10.01 -25.98
N GLY A 752 19.51 10.79 -24.91
CA GLY A 752 18.32 11.01 -24.09
C GLY A 752 18.32 12.40 -23.48
N PHE A 753 17.25 12.75 -22.77
CA PHE A 753 17.13 14.04 -22.09
C PHE A 753 17.96 14.05 -20.81
N ALA A 754 18.88 15.00 -20.70
CA ALA A 754 19.86 15.06 -19.63
C ALA A 754 19.26 15.66 -18.34
N ILE A 755 19.29 14.89 -17.25
CA ILE A 755 19.03 15.36 -15.89
C ILE A 755 20.37 15.82 -15.30
N ASP A 756 20.67 17.10 -15.50
CA ASP A 756 21.93 17.77 -15.16
C ASP A 756 21.87 18.56 -13.84
N CYS A 757 20.83 18.33 -13.05
CA CYS A 757 20.62 18.98 -11.75
C CYS A 757 20.34 17.93 -10.66
N PRO A 758 20.92 18.08 -9.47
CA PRO A 758 20.61 17.20 -8.35
C PRO A 758 19.17 17.42 -7.83
N LEU A 759 18.58 16.37 -7.28
CA LEU A 759 17.24 16.38 -6.71
C LEU A 759 17.30 16.79 -5.23
N LYS A 760 16.38 17.67 -4.80
CA LYS A 760 16.17 17.96 -3.37
C LYS A 760 15.27 16.91 -2.73
N LEU A 761 15.46 16.66 -1.42
CA LEU A 761 14.58 15.79 -0.64
C LEU A 761 13.11 16.24 -0.73
N SER A 762 12.86 17.55 -0.64
CA SER A 762 11.52 18.12 -0.73
C SER A 762 10.84 17.84 -2.07
N THR A 763 11.60 17.88 -3.18
CA THR A 763 11.12 17.53 -4.53
C THR A 763 10.75 16.05 -4.62
N LEU A 764 11.59 15.16 -4.08
CA LEU A 764 11.32 13.71 -4.03
C LEU A 764 10.05 13.42 -3.24
N LEU A 765 9.95 13.97 -2.02
CA LEU A 765 8.78 13.83 -1.16
C LEU A 765 7.50 14.40 -1.79
N ALA A 766 7.59 15.56 -2.46
CA ALA A 766 6.46 16.16 -3.19
C ALA A 766 6.04 15.34 -4.43
N CYS A 767 6.94 14.54 -5.00
CA CYS A 767 6.63 13.55 -6.03
C CYS A 767 6.12 12.20 -5.45
N GLY A 768 6.13 12.08 -4.12
CA GLY A 768 5.76 10.89 -3.36
C GLY A 768 6.85 9.81 -3.30
N PHE A 769 8.10 10.13 -3.59
CA PHE A 769 9.20 9.25 -3.23
C PHE A 769 9.51 9.42 -1.75
N LEU A 770 9.56 8.32 -1.00
CA LEU A 770 9.94 8.31 0.41
C LEU A 770 11.37 7.78 0.53
N VAL A 771 12.20 8.50 1.28
CA VAL A 771 13.58 8.10 1.56
C VAL A 771 13.65 7.59 2.99
N PHE A 772 13.97 6.31 3.16
CA PHE A 772 14.10 5.66 4.46
C PHE A 772 15.56 5.42 4.80
N MET A 773 15.93 5.59 6.07
CA MET A 773 17.22 5.14 6.58
C MET A 773 17.09 3.73 7.14
N VAL A 774 17.97 2.84 6.70
CA VAL A 774 17.98 1.42 7.07
C VAL A 774 19.38 0.94 7.48
N GLN A 775 19.44 -0.10 8.29
CA GLN A 775 20.66 -0.75 8.75
C GLN A 775 20.88 -2.07 8.00
N ARG A 776 22.09 -2.24 7.49
CA ARG A 776 22.60 -3.48 6.91
C ARG A 776 23.90 -3.88 7.63
N GLU A 777 24.33 -5.13 7.46
CA GLU A 777 25.59 -5.65 8.02
C GLU A 777 26.82 -4.75 7.73
N ASP A 778 26.85 -4.10 6.56
CA ASP A 778 27.92 -3.21 6.08
C ASP A 778 27.75 -1.72 6.52
N GLY A 779 26.65 -1.40 7.20
CA GLY A 779 26.35 -0.11 7.81
C GLY A 779 25.02 0.50 7.39
N THR A 780 24.85 1.78 7.71
CA THR A 780 23.63 2.54 7.44
C THR A 780 23.51 2.95 5.97
N HIS A 781 22.33 2.73 5.39
CA HIS A 781 22.00 3.04 4.01
C HIS A 781 20.71 3.86 3.93
N LEU A 782 20.56 4.63 2.86
CA LEU A 782 19.30 5.25 2.49
C LEU A 782 18.69 4.47 1.33
N ILE A 783 17.39 4.20 1.43
CA ILE A 783 16.61 3.57 0.37
C ILE A 783 15.51 4.52 -0.09
N CYS A 784 15.29 4.60 -1.39
CA CYS A 784 14.24 5.40 -1.99
C CYS A 784 13.14 4.46 -2.52
N ILE A 785 11.93 4.59 -1.97
CA ILE A 785 10.76 3.77 -2.31
C ILE A 785 9.61 4.70 -2.74
N GLY A 786 8.88 4.34 -3.79
CA GLY A 786 7.62 5.01 -4.16
C GLY A 786 7.63 5.72 -5.52
N GLY A 787 6.63 6.58 -5.74
CA GLY A 787 6.33 7.26 -7.01
C GLY A 787 4.90 7.00 -7.51
N LYS A 788 4.28 7.97 -8.22
CA LYS A 788 2.84 8.04 -8.60
C LYS A 788 2.26 6.81 -9.35
N LYS A 789 3.10 5.84 -9.74
CA LYS A 789 2.73 4.57 -10.42
C LYS A 789 3.59 3.37 -9.95
N ARG A 790 4.20 3.43 -8.77
CA ARG A 790 5.04 2.34 -8.25
C ARG A 790 4.27 1.56 -7.16
N ASN A 791 3.96 0.29 -7.45
CA ASN A 791 3.61 -0.69 -6.42
C ASN A 791 4.91 -1.35 -5.95
N GLU A 792 5.53 -0.77 -4.93
CA GLU A 792 6.76 -1.28 -4.34
C GLU A 792 6.47 -1.75 -2.91
N SER A 793 6.54 -3.07 -2.71
CA SER A 793 6.64 -3.63 -1.36
C SER A 793 8.06 -4.10 -1.18
N VAL A 794 8.73 -3.62 -0.15
CA VAL A 794 10.11 -3.96 0.10
C VAL A 794 10.18 -4.49 1.53
N ARG A 795 10.42 -5.79 1.66
CA ARG A 795 10.40 -6.46 2.96
C ARG A 795 11.82 -6.63 3.48
N CYS A 796 12.00 -6.38 4.77
CA CYS A 796 13.21 -6.72 5.52
C CYS A 796 13.66 -8.17 5.21
N GLY A 797 14.94 -8.38 4.89
CA GLY A 797 15.48 -9.69 4.51
C GLY A 797 15.10 -10.24 3.13
N SER A 798 14.26 -9.56 2.33
CA SER A 798 13.97 -9.98 0.95
C SER A 798 14.91 -9.31 -0.05
N ASN A 799 15.44 -10.07 -1.00
CA ASN A 799 16.43 -9.58 -1.97
C ASN A 799 15.73 -8.86 -3.14
N THR A 800 15.11 -7.71 -2.85
CA THR A 800 14.39 -6.88 -3.81
C THR A 800 15.29 -5.81 -4.39
N ARG A 801 15.16 -5.53 -5.69
CA ARG A 801 15.89 -4.42 -6.33
C ARG A 801 15.27 -3.10 -5.90
N VAL A 802 16.05 -2.25 -5.27
CA VAL A 802 15.64 -0.91 -4.84
C VAL A 802 16.74 0.10 -5.10
N LEU A 803 16.36 1.37 -5.12
CA LEU A 803 17.29 2.48 -5.20
C LEU A 803 17.91 2.68 -3.81
N ALA A 804 19.18 2.35 -3.67
CA ALA A 804 19.90 2.44 -2.40
C ALA A 804 21.20 3.27 -2.54
N CYS A 805 21.60 3.93 -1.47
CA CYS A 805 22.91 4.58 -1.34
C CYS A 805 23.42 4.47 0.10
N ARG A 806 24.73 4.60 0.32
CA ARG A 806 25.30 4.57 1.68
C ARG A 806 24.99 5.88 2.39
N ALA A 807 24.49 5.81 3.63
CA ALA A 807 24.22 7.00 4.42
C ALA A 807 25.54 7.64 4.89
N PRO A 808 25.61 8.98 4.97
CA PRO A 808 26.79 9.67 5.47
C PRO A 808 27.07 9.32 6.94
N LYS A 809 28.34 9.14 7.30
CA LYS A 809 28.73 8.85 8.70
C LYS A 809 28.55 10.12 9.55
N PRO A 810 27.98 10.03 10.77
CA PRO A 810 27.72 11.19 11.63
C PRO A 810 28.98 12.01 11.94
N SER A 811 30.15 11.37 12.10
CA SER A 811 31.43 12.05 12.35
C SER A 811 31.96 12.93 11.20
N SER A 812 31.32 12.89 10.04
CA SER A 812 31.67 13.73 8.88
C SER A 812 30.93 15.08 8.89
N GLN A 813 29.86 15.21 9.69
CA GLN A 813 29.07 16.45 9.81
C GLN A 813 29.68 17.44 10.81
N GLU A 814 30.46 16.97 11.79
CA GLU A 814 31.14 17.87 12.73
C GLU A 814 32.42 18.47 12.14
N LYS A 815 33.17 17.71 11.33
CA LYS A 815 34.41 18.21 10.70
C LYS A 815 34.17 19.15 9.51
N SER A 816 32.97 19.17 8.94
CA SER A 816 32.62 20.09 7.84
C SER A 816 32.15 21.46 8.32
N LYS A 817 31.85 21.66 9.62
CA LYS A 817 31.50 22.97 10.17
C LYS A 817 32.71 23.87 10.45
N SER A 818 33.93 23.31 10.56
CA SER A 818 35.15 24.09 10.80
C SER A 818 35.91 24.49 9.53
N SER A 819 35.48 24.02 8.36
CA SER A 819 36.14 24.33 7.08
C SER A 819 35.12 24.82 6.07
N GLN A 820 34.99 26.14 6.01
CA GLN A 820 34.28 26.91 5.00
C GLN A 820 34.75 26.50 3.59
N GLU A 821 33.92 25.77 2.83
CA GLU A 821 33.68 25.94 1.38
C GLU A 821 32.84 24.78 0.77
N ASN A 822 31.54 25.05 0.54
CA ASN A 822 30.73 24.69 -0.62
C ASN A 822 30.66 23.26 -1.21
N SER A 823 31.26 22.21 -0.66
CA SER A 823 30.97 20.84 -1.12
C SER A 823 29.64 20.35 -0.52
N LYS A 824 28.53 20.69 -1.18
CA LYS A 824 27.26 20.01 -0.91
C LYS A 824 27.49 18.51 -1.12
N VAL A 825 27.26 17.72 -0.09
CA VAL A 825 27.39 16.26 -0.17
C VAL A 825 26.24 15.74 -1.01
N GLU A 826 26.56 15.22 -2.20
CA GLU A 826 25.60 14.60 -3.11
C GLU A 826 25.61 13.09 -2.93
N LEU A 827 24.42 12.50 -2.82
CA LEU A 827 24.22 11.07 -2.65
C LEU A 827 23.63 10.47 -3.93
N HIS A 828 24.33 9.52 -4.53
CA HIS A 828 23.87 8.86 -5.75
C HIS A 828 23.16 7.55 -5.43
N PHE A 829 21.90 7.41 -5.84
CA PHE A 829 21.18 6.15 -5.75
C PHE A 829 21.64 5.18 -6.85
N LYS A 830 21.75 3.91 -6.49
CA LYS A 830 21.98 2.81 -7.44
C LYS A 830 20.91 1.76 -7.25
N GLU A 831 20.45 1.20 -8.37
CA GLU A 831 19.52 0.08 -8.34
C GLU A 831 20.28 -1.21 -8.03
N GLU A 832 20.13 -1.71 -6.81
CA GLU A 832 20.85 -2.88 -6.32
C GLU A 832 19.87 -3.85 -5.65
N ALA A 833 20.17 -5.14 -5.68
CA ALA A 833 19.45 -6.12 -4.88
C ALA A 833 19.81 -5.89 -3.41
N PHE A 834 18.82 -5.48 -2.63
CA PHE A 834 19.05 -4.90 -1.31
C PHE A 834 18.18 -5.60 -0.28
N SER A 835 18.83 -6.04 0.82
CA SER A 835 18.19 -6.52 2.04
C SER A 835 18.76 -5.74 3.22
N TRP A 836 17.90 -5.38 4.16
CA TRP A 836 18.27 -4.75 5.43
C TRP A 836 17.79 -5.57 6.61
N GLU A 837 18.30 -5.24 7.79
CA GLU A 837 17.94 -5.82 9.08
C GLU A 837 16.96 -4.93 9.85
N ARG A 838 17.07 -3.60 9.69
CA ARG A 838 16.28 -2.63 10.47
C ARG A 838 15.96 -1.37 9.67
N SER A 839 14.73 -0.86 9.78
CA SER A 839 14.37 0.51 9.42
C SER A 839 14.53 1.42 10.65
N TYR A 840 15.09 2.62 10.45
CA TYR A 840 15.11 3.65 11.48
C TYR A 840 13.96 4.65 11.31
N GLY A 841 13.47 4.84 10.08
CA GLY A 841 12.40 5.78 9.76
C GLY A 841 12.69 6.60 8.51
N LEU A 842 11.89 7.64 8.29
CA LEU A 842 12.01 8.56 7.17
C LEU A 842 13.22 9.49 7.38
N TYR A 843 14.03 9.65 6.35
CA TYR A 843 15.11 10.60 6.33
C TYR A 843 14.58 12.04 6.22
N THR A 844 15.04 12.94 7.09
CA THR A 844 14.50 14.32 7.21
C THR A 844 15.54 15.42 6.97
N ASN A 845 16.76 15.09 6.58
CA ASN A 845 17.77 16.10 6.31
C ASN A 845 17.50 16.84 4.98
N ALA A 846 16.92 18.03 5.09
CA ALA A 846 16.58 18.89 3.96
C ALA A 846 17.79 19.44 3.19
N SER A 847 18.98 19.47 3.78
CA SER A 847 20.18 20.03 3.12
C SER A 847 20.85 19.07 2.15
N MET A 848 20.44 17.79 2.13
CA MET A 848 21.04 16.78 1.25
C MET A 848 20.48 16.86 -0.18
N LEU A 849 21.37 16.58 -1.13
CA LEU A 849 21.09 16.52 -2.56
C LEU A 849 21.27 15.09 -3.06
N PHE A 850 20.40 14.67 -3.98
CA PHE A 850 20.34 13.31 -4.51
C PHE A 850 20.63 13.28 -6.02
N GLY A 851 21.33 12.25 -6.48
CA GLY A 851 21.61 11.95 -7.89
C GLY A 851 21.15 10.56 -8.29
#